data_AF-A0A938ULX1-F1
#
_entry.id   AF-A0A938ULX1-F1
#
_cell.length_a   1.000
_cell.length_b   1.000
_cell.length_c   1.000
_cell.angle_alpha   90.00
_cell.angle_beta   90.00
_cell.angle_gamma   90.00
#
_symmetry.space_group_name_H-M   'P 1'
#
loop_
_entity.id
_entity.type
_entity.pdbx_description
1 polymer ?
#
loop_
_entity_poly.entity_id
_entity_poly.type
_entity_poly.pdbx_seq_one_letter_code
_entity_poly.pdbx_strand_id
1 'polypeptide(L)'
;MRAPGQSGALFPLALDALATPEQAWADWPLIVDGAGEVVRAVTWASRALAGAAVLDGHLPRLVRALGRAVHGRDEPVALAEAVDMALAKLAGEFDLSAKGFEALTHDFDRLRSAAATGAQVVGFGPRAALWLYALAAERPHRAAREALHAEIAELVSHLRELLRNDDRHAPDGAAPTALAAGLGGAGPQLLDAAALAGLLPAHSGTQRLAPDRRARIVSAMETLQDWLVAPRPTGVVVAAMPLPPALAASGLQCEVAPEPVSAARAVFDDLAARAVPVARAWQLARLERGGQWEPRHAVLIDRLDWRAFDGDEWRFVPPVLAVLCGLGEAGAAGQALVDIERTGRPLRVLCTYLASADPSVGLQAAGRALGLLALARPTGMQGATALANPEHLSATVQQLAVAQQQAVVAVAEPAWSADWPWLEAALAHWCRATLCFRWSAAAGGGWADAFDVAGNAAAPAANGRPNEQGSLAHAALVEARLRGHFWFLPGEDEVTGLVPLDSWQEAPDEARRRTLPFVWARDADGTVGRAVVTREMTQAAAGQARWWRSLRELAGEDNPYAARAVAEATARLERDAAAERAELLAERDREVQGARDQATAAALGDLARALLNLDLAAVTDTSPPRRPPQADPVGASAPIAPSATAEPSAAVAAPEPAADAVEEAFVDTALCTSCNDCTNLNPLLFLYDANKQAHIGDLSRGTYLQLVVAAEKCPARCIHPGAPRPGDATATADVVARAAKFN
;
A
#
# COMPACT_ATOMS: atom_id res chain seq x y z
N MET A 1 13.01 -34.21 -10.38
CA MET A 1 11.65 -33.66 -10.27
C MET A 1 10.87 -34.16 -11.49
N ARG A 2 9.97 -35.14 -11.32
CA ARG A 2 9.14 -35.74 -12.40
C ARG A 2 8.01 -34.78 -12.77
N ALA A 3 7.63 -34.63 -14.04
CA ALA A 3 6.55 -33.69 -14.41
C ALA A 3 5.24 -33.96 -13.64
N PRO A 4 4.49 -32.92 -13.22
CA PRO A 4 3.17 -33.07 -12.60
C PRO A 4 2.26 -33.84 -13.55
N GLY A 5 1.83 -35.02 -13.13
CA GLY A 5 1.25 -36.06 -13.97
C GLY A 5 1.79 -37.43 -13.59
N GLN A 6 3.11 -37.61 -13.53
CA GLN A 6 3.73 -38.94 -13.33
C GLN A 6 3.53 -39.59 -11.94
N SER A 7 2.75 -38.97 -11.04
CA SER A 7 2.41 -39.48 -9.69
C SER A 7 1.04 -40.16 -9.61
N GLY A 8 0.34 -40.40 -10.74
CA GLY A 8 -1.03 -40.92 -10.73
C GLY A 8 -2.10 -39.86 -10.46
N ALA A 9 -1.69 -38.59 -10.34
CA ALA A 9 -2.52 -37.41 -10.05
C ALA A 9 -3.21 -36.87 -11.32
N LEU A 10 -4.40 -36.27 -11.17
CA LEU A 10 -5.05 -35.54 -12.27
C LEU A 10 -4.53 -34.11 -12.25
N PHE A 11 -4.27 -33.53 -13.41
CA PHE A 11 -3.80 -32.15 -13.51
C PHE A 11 -4.81 -31.29 -14.30
N PRO A 12 -5.21 -30.11 -13.79
CA PRO A 12 -6.15 -29.23 -14.49
C PRO A 12 -5.55 -28.69 -15.79
N LEU A 13 -6.24 -28.95 -16.92
CA LEU A 13 -5.74 -28.54 -18.24
C LEU A 13 -5.69 -27.02 -18.41
N ALA A 14 -6.66 -26.31 -17.81
CA ALA A 14 -6.72 -24.84 -17.80
C ALA A 14 -5.45 -24.19 -17.22
N LEU A 15 -4.65 -24.97 -16.49
CA LEU A 15 -3.48 -24.52 -15.75
C LEU A 15 -2.22 -25.26 -16.20
N ASP A 16 -2.20 -25.86 -17.40
CA ASP A 16 -1.02 -26.53 -17.98
C ASP A 16 0.21 -25.60 -18.03
N ALA A 17 0.01 -24.28 -18.14
CA ALA A 17 1.10 -23.31 -18.06
C ALA A 17 1.84 -23.35 -16.70
N LEU A 18 1.11 -23.61 -15.60
CA LEU A 18 1.66 -23.76 -14.24
C LEU A 18 2.47 -25.02 -14.02
N ALA A 19 2.23 -26.06 -14.82
CA ALA A 19 2.90 -27.35 -14.67
C ALA A 19 4.41 -27.28 -14.97
N THR A 20 4.92 -26.14 -15.45
CA THR A 20 6.35 -25.96 -15.69
C THR A 20 7.07 -25.61 -14.39
N PRO A 21 8.05 -26.42 -13.93
CA PRO A 21 8.84 -26.11 -12.73
C PRO A 21 9.56 -24.76 -12.80
N GLU A 22 9.74 -24.21 -14.01
CA GLU A 22 10.37 -22.92 -14.28
C GLU A 22 9.59 -21.74 -13.68
N GLN A 23 8.25 -21.83 -13.58
CA GLN A 23 7.43 -20.79 -12.97
C GLN A 23 7.58 -20.72 -11.44
N ALA A 24 7.86 -21.83 -10.77
CA ALA A 24 8.11 -21.85 -9.32
C ALA A 24 9.31 -20.99 -8.90
N TRP A 25 10.30 -20.88 -9.78
CA TRP A 25 11.49 -20.07 -9.58
C TRP A 25 11.33 -18.63 -10.05
N ALA A 26 10.22 -18.26 -10.69
CA ALA A 26 10.00 -16.86 -11.10
C ALA A 26 9.60 -15.99 -9.89
N ASP A 27 8.81 -16.56 -8.97
CA ASP A 27 8.26 -15.84 -7.83
C ASP A 27 9.13 -15.94 -6.56
N TRP A 28 9.94 -17.00 -6.45
CA TRP A 28 10.85 -17.24 -5.33
C TRP A 28 12.26 -17.56 -5.83
N PRO A 29 13.33 -17.20 -5.10
CA PRO A 29 13.32 -16.62 -3.75
C PRO A 29 13.08 -15.10 -3.73
N LEU A 30 12.82 -14.58 -2.53
CA LEU A 30 12.68 -13.15 -2.28
C LEU A 30 13.97 -12.58 -1.70
N ILE A 31 14.31 -11.38 -2.14
CA ILE A 31 15.45 -10.62 -1.63
C ILE A 31 14.89 -9.51 -0.76
N VAL A 32 15.35 -9.46 0.49
CA VAL A 32 15.04 -8.40 1.43
C VAL A 32 16.29 -7.55 1.59
N ASP A 33 16.22 -6.28 1.19
CA ASP A 33 17.37 -5.38 1.28
C ASP A 33 17.59 -4.87 2.72
N GLY A 34 18.65 -4.08 2.92
CA GLY A 34 18.95 -3.48 4.23
C GLY A 34 17.94 -2.43 4.72
N ALA A 35 16.96 -2.04 3.89
CA ALA A 35 15.83 -1.20 4.29
C ALA A 35 14.61 -2.03 4.73
N GLY A 36 14.60 -3.35 4.49
CA GLY A 36 13.44 -4.21 4.69
C GLY A 36 12.51 -4.26 3.48
N GLU A 37 12.91 -3.68 2.35
CA GLU A 37 12.17 -3.74 1.10
C GLU A 37 12.33 -5.10 0.45
N VAL A 38 11.22 -5.65 -0.02
CA VAL A 38 11.17 -7.00 -0.58
C VAL A 38 11.09 -6.90 -2.09
N VAL A 39 12.01 -7.56 -2.77
CA VAL A 39 12.09 -7.62 -4.24
C VAL A 39 12.22 -9.07 -4.67
N ARG A 40 11.50 -9.46 -5.72
CA ARG A 40 11.67 -10.78 -6.33
C ARG A 40 13.09 -10.92 -6.89
N ALA A 41 13.71 -12.09 -6.73
CA ALA A 41 15.05 -12.34 -7.23
C ALA A 41 15.19 -12.08 -8.75
N VAL A 42 14.15 -12.35 -9.53
CA VAL A 42 14.13 -12.04 -10.97
C VAL A 42 14.20 -10.54 -11.26
N THR A 43 13.46 -9.72 -10.51
CA THR A 43 13.45 -8.27 -10.66
C THR A 43 14.78 -7.66 -10.24
N TRP A 44 15.35 -8.13 -9.14
CA TRP A 44 16.68 -7.72 -8.70
C TRP A 44 17.76 -8.10 -9.72
N ALA A 45 17.77 -9.35 -10.18
CA ALA A 45 18.75 -9.85 -11.13
C ALA A 45 18.67 -9.10 -12.47
N SER A 46 17.46 -8.83 -12.97
CA SER A 46 17.26 -8.03 -14.19
C SER A 46 17.84 -6.62 -14.06
N ARG A 47 17.63 -5.94 -12.92
CA ARG A 47 18.23 -4.62 -12.67
C ARG A 47 19.75 -4.70 -12.54
N ALA A 48 20.25 -5.69 -11.80
CA ALA A 48 21.68 -5.87 -11.57
C ALA A 48 22.45 -6.17 -12.87
N LEU A 49 21.83 -6.90 -13.81
CA LEU A 49 22.43 -7.37 -15.06
C LEU A 49 22.01 -6.59 -16.30
N ALA A 50 21.28 -5.48 -16.18
CA ALA A 50 20.83 -4.71 -17.36
C ALA A 50 22.02 -4.36 -18.28
N GLY A 51 22.00 -4.87 -19.52
CA GLY A 51 23.09 -4.68 -20.49
C GLY A 51 24.32 -5.55 -20.27
N ALA A 52 24.23 -6.61 -19.45
CA ALA A 52 25.26 -7.62 -19.28
C ALA A 52 25.40 -8.47 -20.56
N ALA A 53 26.60 -8.97 -20.82
CA ALA A 53 26.92 -9.57 -22.12
C ALA A 53 26.40 -11.01 -22.27
N VAL A 54 26.31 -11.76 -21.17
CA VAL A 54 25.94 -13.18 -21.16
C VAL A 54 24.72 -13.42 -20.28
N LEU A 55 24.76 -12.98 -19.02
CA LEU A 55 23.74 -13.38 -18.04
C LEU A 55 22.37 -12.70 -18.23
N ASP A 56 22.31 -11.57 -18.93
CA ASP A 56 21.04 -10.88 -19.21
C ASP A 56 20.07 -11.77 -20.02
N GLY A 57 20.59 -12.55 -20.98
CA GLY A 57 19.83 -13.55 -21.74
C GLY A 57 19.51 -14.84 -20.97
N HIS A 58 20.00 -14.99 -19.74
CA HIS A 58 19.90 -16.22 -18.95
C HIS A 58 19.34 -16.01 -17.54
N LEU A 59 18.60 -14.92 -17.31
CA LEU A 59 17.95 -14.60 -16.03
C LEU A 59 17.17 -15.78 -15.42
N PRO A 60 16.34 -16.54 -16.14
CA PRO A 60 15.62 -17.68 -15.55
C PRO A 60 16.54 -18.76 -14.97
N ARG A 61 17.69 -19.01 -15.61
CA ARG A 61 18.69 -19.98 -15.12
C ARG A 61 19.36 -19.48 -13.85
N LEU A 62 19.68 -18.18 -13.79
CA LEU A 62 20.25 -17.55 -12.62
C LEU A 62 19.32 -17.59 -11.42
N VAL A 63 18.06 -17.18 -11.60
CA VAL A 63 17.07 -17.17 -10.51
C VAL A 63 16.82 -18.59 -10.00
N ARG A 64 16.76 -19.58 -10.89
CA ARG A 64 16.70 -21.00 -10.50
C ARG A 64 17.93 -21.44 -9.69
N ALA A 65 19.12 -21.00 -10.06
CA ALA A 65 20.34 -21.33 -9.31
C ALA A 65 20.32 -20.69 -7.91
N LEU A 66 19.86 -19.44 -7.79
CA LEU A 66 19.64 -18.76 -6.51
C LEU A 66 18.62 -19.50 -5.65
N GLY A 67 17.48 -19.86 -6.23
CA GLY A 67 16.48 -20.64 -5.53
C GLY A 67 17.00 -21.99 -5.05
N ARG A 68 17.78 -22.71 -5.85
CA ARG A 68 18.46 -23.95 -5.42
C ARG A 68 19.49 -23.73 -4.32
N ALA A 69 20.06 -22.54 -4.19
CA ALA A 69 21.01 -22.23 -3.13
C ALA A 69 20.32 -22.11 -1.77
N VAL A 70 19.09 -21.62 -1.75
CA VAL A 70 18.30 -21.41 -0.52
C VAL A 70 17.22 -22.48 -0.28
N HIS A 71 16.97 -23.36 -1.25
CA HIS A 71 15.97 -24.42 -1.13
C HIS A 71 16.26 -25.35 0.05
N GLY A 72 15.24 -25.63 0.87
CA GLY A 72 15.34 -26.48 2.05
C GLY A 72 16.05 -25.84 3.24
N ARG A 73 16.55 -24.60 3.12
CA ARG A 73 17.03 -23.83 4.27
C ARG A 73 15.84 -23.17 4.96
N ASP A 74 15.83 -23.28 6.28
CA ASP A 74 14.78 -22.70 7.12
C ASP A 74 15.13 -21.28 7.57
N GLU A 75 16.36 -20.83 7.38
CA GLU A 75 16.87 -19.51 7.74
C GLU A 75 17.23 -18.68 6.48
N PRO A 76 17.11 -17.35 6.52
CA PRO A 76 17.57 -16.47 5.45
C PRO A 76 19.07 -16.63 5.21
N VAL A 77 19.48 -16.46 3.95
CA VAL A 77 20.89 -16.53 3.55
C VAL A 77 21.33 -15.15 3.06
N ALA A 78 22.54 -14.73 3.41
CA ALA A 78 23.09 -13.49 2.86
C ALA A 78 23.10 -13.55 1.32
N LEU A 79 22.66 -12.47 0.67
CA LEU A 79 22.57 -12.42 -0.80
C LEU A 79 23.91 -12.70 -1.48
N ALA A 80 25.02 -12.20 -0.92
CA ALA A 80 26.36 -12.49 -1.40
C ALA A 80 26.68 -14.00 -1.37
N GLU A 81 26.37 -14.69 -0.27
CA GLU A 81 26.57 -16.15 -0.15
C GLU A 81 25.69 -16.91 -1.16
N ALA A 82 24.41 -16.52 -1.28
CA ALA A 82 23.48 -17.15 -2.22
C ALA A 82 23.93 -16.97 -3.68
N VAL A 83 24.43 -15.78 -4.03
CA VAL A 83 25.00 -15.48 -5.35
C VAL A 83 26.23 -16.35 -5.58
N ASP A 84 27.19 -16.40 -4.66
CA ASP A 84 28.40 -17.21 -4.85
C ASP A 84 28.07 -18.71 -5.04
N MET A 85 27.12 -19.24 -4.26
CA MET A 85 26.63 -20.61 -4.43
C MET A 85 25.95 -20.83 -5.79
N ALA A 86 25.18 -19.86 -6.27
CA ALA A 86 24.51 -19.94 -7.56
C ALA A 86 25.51 -19.88 -8.73
N LEU A 87 26.46 -18.95 -8.67
CA LEU A 87 27.50 -18.76 -9.68
C LEU A 87 28.41 -19.98 -9.80
N ALA A 88 28.80 -20.59 -8.67
CA ALA A 88 29.62 -21.80 -8.66
C ALA A 88 28.96 -22.97 -9.41
N LYS A 89 27.63 -23.07 -9.37
CA LYS A 89 26.88 -24.09 -10.13
C LYS A 89 26.72 -23.71 -11.60
N LEU A 90 26.43 -22.43 -11.89
CA LEU A 90 26.22 -21.94 -13.25
C LEU A 90 27.49 -21.96 -14.10
N ALA A 91 28.67 -21.75 -13.49
CA ALA A 91 29.94 -21.72 -14.21
C ALA A 91 30.20 -22.99 -15.04
N GLY A 92 29.70 -24.15 -14.58
CA GLY A 92 29.82 -25.43 -15.29
C GLY A 92 28.71 -25.72 -16.32
N GLU A 93 27.67 -24.89 -16.42
CA GLU A 93 26.53 -25.09 -17.33
C GLU A 93 26.70 -24.40 -18.69
N PHE A 94 27.73 -23.56 -18.85
CA PHE A 94 27.98 -22.78 -20.05
C PHE A 94 29.12 -23.38 -20.89
N ASP A 95 28.85 -23.59 -22.18
CA ASP A 95 29.86 -23.94 -23.18
C ASP A 95 30.20 -22.68 -24.01
N LEU A 96 31.21 -21.92 -23.56
CA LEU A 96 31.57 -20.62 -24.11
C LEU A 96 33.02 -20.60 -24.61
N SER A 97 33.32 -19.69 -25.54
CA SER A 97 34.68 -19.40 -25.95
C SER A 97 35.45 -18.67 -24.83
N ALA A 98 36.78 -18.58 -24.92
CA ALA A 98 37.58 -17.85 -23.93
C ALA A 98 37.10 -16.39 -23.71
N LYS A 99 36.69 -15.71 -24.78
CA LYS A 99 36.10 -14.36 -24.72
C LYS A 99 34.72 -14.35 -24.06
N GLY A 100 33.92 -15.40 -24.26
CA GLY A 100 32.64 -15.59 -23.59
C GLY A 100 32.79 -15.86 -22.09
N PHE A 101 33.81 -16.62 -21.69
CA PHE A 101 34.15 -16.84 -20.27
C PHE A 101 34.63 -15.56 -19.58
N GLU A 102 35.42 -14.72 -20.27
CA GLU A 102 35.83 -13.41 -19.74
C GLU A 102 34.62 -12.49 -19.51
N ALA A 103 33.70 -12.43 -20.48
CA ALA A 103 32.45 -11.68 -20.35
C ALA A 103 31.55 -12.22 -19.22
N LEU A 104 31.44 -13.55 -19.08
CA LEU A 104 30.71 -14.20 -17.99
C LEU A 104 31.31 -13.87 -16.62
N THR A 105 32.64 -13.84 -16.52
CA THR A 105 33.34 -13.47 -15.29
C THR A 105 33.07 -12.02 -14.90
N HIS A 106 33.02 -11.11 -15.88
CA HIS A 106 32.63 -9.72 -15.65
C HIS A 106 31.18 -9.60 -15.15
N ASP A 107 30.25 -10.35 -15.76
CA ASP A 107 28.85 -10.41 -15.31
C ASP A 107 28.73 -10.97 -13.87
N PHE A 108 29.58 -11.94 -13.50
CA PHE A 108 29.64 -12.50 -12.13
C PHE A 108 30.10 -11.45 -11.11
N ASP A 109 31.16 -10.71 -11.44
CA ASP A 109 31.68 -9.65 -10.55
C ASP A 109 30.68 -8.50 -10.40
N ARG A 110 29.92 -8.19 -11.46
CA ARG A 110 28.81 -7.24 -11.41
C ARG A 110 27.72 -7.70 -10.44
N LEU A 111 27.31 -8.96 -10.48
CA LEU A 111 26.33 -9.53 -9.54
C LEU A 111 26.82 -9.50 -8.10
N ARG A 112 28.08 -9.89 -7.85
CA ARG A 112 28.68 -9.85 -6.52
C ARG A 112 28.69 -8.43 -5.95
N SER A 113 29.04 -7.46 -6.79
CA SER A 113 29.04 -6.04 -6.41
C SER A 113 27.63 -5.56 -6.04
N ALA A 114 26.61 -5.98 -6.81
CA ALA A 114 25.21 -5.68 -6.50
C ALA A 114 24.70 -6.38 -5.23
N ALA A 115 25.28 -7.54 -4.87
CA ALA A 115 24.90 -8.35 -3.71
C ALA A 115 25.54 -7.90 -2.38
N ALA A 116 26.53 -7.00 -2.42
CA ALA A 116 27.31 -6.59 -1.24
C ALA A 116 26.53 -5.73 -0.21
N THR A 117 25.24 -5.47 -0.44
CA THR A 117 24.42 -4.50 0.32
C THR A 117 23.85 -5.02 1.65
N GLY A 118 24.35 -6.14 2.18
CA GLY A 118 23.83 -6.75 3.42
C GLY A 118 22.42 -7.34 3.29
N ALA A 119 21.91 -7.45 2.05
CA ALA A 119 20.61 -8.03 1.75
C ALA A 119 20.54 -9.52 2.11
N GLN A 120 19.34 -9.98 2.46
CA GLN A 120 19.02 -11.35 2.81
C GLN A 120 18.14 -11.99 1.74
N VAL A 121 18.26 -13.30 1.57
CA VAL A 121 17.46 -14.10 0.63
C VAL A 121 16.58 -15.05 1.44
N VAL A 122 15.27 -14.91 1.27
CA VAL A 122 14.26 -15.76 1.88
C VAL A 122 13.76 -16.77 0.84
N GLY A 123 13.93 -18.05 1.13
CA GLY A 123 13.42 -19.14 0.29
C GLY A 123 11.94 -19.43 0.52
N PHE A 124 11.33 -20.16 -0.41
CA PHE A 124 9.99 -20.71 -0.24
C PHE A 124 10.03 -21.82 0.83
N GLY A 125 9.45 -21.57 1.99
CA GLY A 125 9.52 -22.47 3.15
C GLY A 125 8.50 -22.16 4.25
N PRO A 126 8.33 -23.06 5.24
CA PRO A 126 7.30 -22.99 6.29
C PRO A 126 7.45 -21.81 7.26
N ARG A 127 8.61 -21.12 7.23
CA ARG A 127 8.88 -19.94 8.06
C ARG A 127 9.09 -18.67 7.23
N ALA A 128 8.84 -18.71 5.92
CA ALA A 128 9.09 -17.59 5.03
C ALA A 128 8.36 -16.32 5.50
N ALA A 129 7.08 -16.41 5.86
CA ALA A 129 6.31 -15.27 6.37
C ALA A 129 6.86 -14.69 7.68
N LEU A 130 7.32 -15.56 8.60
CA LEU A 130 7.92 -15.14 9.87
C LEU A 130 9.25 -14.41 9.65
N TRP A 131 10.08 -14.87 8.72
CA TRP A 131 11.33 -14.20 8.38
C TRP A 131 11.11 -12.87 7.67
N LEU A 132 10.15 -12.80 6.75
CA LEU A 132 9.75 -11.54 6.14
C LEU A 132 9.29 -10.53 7.21
N TYR A 133 8.53 -10.98 8.22
CA TYR A 133 8.14 -10.12 9.35
C TYR A 133 9.36 -9.65 10.13
N ALA A 134 10.25 -10.57 10.53
CA ALA A 134 11.40 -10.24 11.37
C ALA A 134 12.33 -9.21 10.69
N LEU A 135 12.61 -9.41 9.40
CA LEU A 135 13.44 -8.51 8.60
C LEU A 135 12.75 -7.14 8.37
N ALA A 136 11.44 -7.13 8.11
CA ALA A 136 10.67 -5.89 7.97
C ALA A 136 10.54 -5.11 9.29
N ALA A 137 10.49 -5.80 10.43
CA ALA A 137 10.36 -5.23 11.76
C ALA A 137 11.68 -4.61 12.27
N GLU A 138 12.83 -5.20 11.92
CA GLU A 138 14.11 -4.92 12.55
C GLU A 138 14.50 -3.44 12.49
N ARG A 139 14.52 -2.86 11.29
CA ARG A 139 14.96 -1.47 11.07
C ARG A 139 14.01 -0.44 11.70
N PRO A 140 12.69 -0.43 11.43
CA PRO A 140 11.80 0.57 12.00
C PRO A 140 11.75 0.48 13.53
N HIS A 141 11.78 -0.72 14.12
CA HIS A 141 11.77 -0.88 15.58
C HIS A 141 13.08 -0.40 16.21
N ARG A 142 14.21 -0.72 15.59
CA ARG A 142 15.53 -0.23 16.03
C ARG A 142 15.60 1.30 15.96
N ALA A 143 15.22 1.90 14.84
CA ALA A 143 15.24 3.34 14.65
C ALA A 143 14.31 4.07 15.64
N ALA A 144 13.08 3.57 15.84
CA ALA A 144 12.13 4.15 16.79
C ALA A 144 12.67 4.12 18.22
N ARG A 145 13.36 3.03 18.59
CA ARG A 145 14.00 2.85 19.90
C ARG A 145 15.21 3.77 20.08
N GLU A 146 16.11 3.84 19.10
CA GLU A 146 17.29 4.71 19.15
C GLU A 146 16.89 6.17 19.29
N ALA A 147 15.88 6.61 18.53
CA ALA A 147 15.32 7.94 18.65
C ALA A 147 14.72 8.20 20.04
N LEU A 148 14.02 7.21 20.62
CA LEU A 148 13.41 7.34 21.95
C LEU A 148 14.49 7.40 23.04
N HIS A 149 15.52 6.59 22.90
CA HIS A 149 16.66 6.57 23.80
C HIS A 149 17.42 7.90 23.77
N ALA A 150 17.66 8.46 22.59
CA ALA A 150 18.32 9.76 22.43
C ALA A 150 17.49 10.89 23.08
N GLU A 151 16.17 10.90 22.85
CA GLU A 151 15.27 11.90 23.43
C GLU A 151 15.26 11.84 24.97
N ILE A 152 15.16 10.63 25.54
CA ILE A 152 15.17 10.46 27.00
C ILE A 152 16.53 10.83 27.59
N ALA A 153 17.63 10.51 26.91
CA ALA A 153 18.97 10.91 27.35
C ALA A 153 19.11 12.44 27.38
N GLU A 154 18.56 13.14 26.39
CA GLU A 154 18.52 14.61 26.36
C GLU A 154 17.69 15.18 27.52
N LEU A 155 16.48 14.64 27.74
CA LEU A 155 15.61 15.04 28.85
C LEU A 155 16.30 14.83 30.21
N VAL A 156 16.93 13.67 30.42
CA VAL A 156 17.67 13.36 31.64
C VAL A 156 18.85 14.32 31.82
N SER A 157 19.59 14.66 30.75
CA SER A 157 20.66 15.66 30.82
C SER A 157 20.12 17.03 31.24
N HIS A 158 19.03 17.47 30.63
CA HIS A 158 18.40 18.75 30.93
C HIS A 158 17.88 18.83 32.37
N LEU A 159 17.15 17.81 32.84
CA LEU A 159 16.68 17.76 34.23
C LEU A 159 17.84 17.74 35.22
N ARG A 160 18.93 17.04 34.90
CA ARG A 160 20.14 17.03 35.72
C ARG A 160 20.82 18.39 35.79
N GLU A 161 20.88 19.12 34.68
CA GLU A 161 21.39 20.50 34.65
C GLU A 161 20.52 21.45 35.46
N LEU A 162 19.19 21.31 35.36
CA LEU A 162 18.23 22.09 36.15
C LEU A 162 18.42 21.87 37.66
N LEU A 163 18.58 20.61 38.09
CA LEU A 163 18.87 20.26 39.48
C LEU A 163 20.25 20.77 39.94
N ARG A 164 21.29 20.62 39.11
CA ARG A 164 22.63 21.15 39.41
C ARG A 164 22.62 22.66 39.58
N ASN A 165 21.82 23.37 38.79
CA ASN A 165 21.67 24.82 38.90
C ASN A 165 20.95 25.18 40.21
N ASP A 166 19.87 24.48 40.57
CA ASP A 166 19.19 24.65 41.86
C ASP A 166 20.13 24.39 43.06
N ASP A 167 20.96 23.34 42.98
CA ASP A 167 21.92 22.99 44.04
C ASP A 167 23.03 24.04 44.19
N ARG A 168 23.49 24.68 43.10
CA ARG A 168 24.45 25.81 43.17
C ARG A 168 23.88 27.02 43.92
N HIS A 169 22.56 27.19 43.87
CA HIS A 169 21.85 28.25 44.57
C HIS A 169 21.42 27.85 45.99
N ALA A 170 21.79 26.65 46.46
CA ALA A 170 21.58 26.23 47.84
C ALA A 170 22.46 27.03 48.82
N PRO A 171 22.03 27.19 50.08
CA PRO A 171 22.84 27.88 51.10
C PRO A 171 24.24 27.29 51.27
N ASP A 172 24.41 25.98 51.01
CA ASP A 172 25.72 25.30 51.05
C ASP A 172 26.50 25.36 49.71
N GLY A 173 25.88 25.83 48.62
CA GLY A 173 26.52 25.95 47.29
C GLY A 173 27.60 27.03 47.21
N ALA A 174 27.57 27.99 48.14
CA ALA A 174 28.61 29.00 48.35
C ALA A 174 29.74 28.52 49.29
N ALA A 175 29.68 27.26 49.77
CA ALA A 175 30.76 26.71 50.58
C ALA A 175 32.05 26.57 49.73
N PRO A 176 33.25 26.78 50.31
CA PRO A 176 34.52 26.75 49.58
C PRO A 176 34.77 25.42 48.83
N THR A 177 34.26 24.31 49.37
CA THR A 177 34.37 22.97 48.77
C THR A 177 33.51 22.81 47.52
N ALA A 178 32.30 23.39 47.50
CA ALA A 178 31.40 23.37 46.35
C ALA A 178 31.90 24.29 45.22
N LEU A 179 32.46 25.46 45.57
CA LEU A 179 33.10 26.37 44.63
C LEU A 179 34.37 25.77 44.00
N ALA A 180 35.20 25.09 44.80
CA ALA A 180 36.38 24.39 44.30
C ALA A 180 36.03 23.27 43.30
N ALA A 181 34.96 22.52 43.55
CA ALA A 181 34.48 21.48 42.62
C ALA A 181 33.93 22.07 41.30
N GLY A 182 33.35 23.27 41.34
CA GLY A 182 32.82 23.96 40.16
C GLY A 182 33.88 24.59 39.26
N LEU A 183 35.06 24.92 39.78
CA LEU A 183 36.18 25.53 39.03
C LEU A 183 37.00 24.52 38.20
N GLY A 184 36.68 23.22 38.28
CA GLY A 184 37.35 22.15 37.53
C GLY A 184 38.78 21.86 38.00
N GLY A 185 39.46 20.91 37.36
CA GLY A 185 40.75 20.38 37.81
C GLY A 185 41.92 21.40 37.85
N ALA A 186 41.84 22.51 37.11
CA ALA A 186 42.86 23.56 37.07
C ALA A 186 42.49 24.82 37.90
N GLY A 187 41.25 24.92 38.36
CA GLY A 187 40.70 26.07 39.06
C GLY A 187 41.32 26.41 40.42
N PRO A 188 41.62 25.43 41.30
CA PRO A 188 42.15 25.68 42.64
C PRO A 188 43.55 26.32 42.68
N GLN A 189 44.28 26.31 41.55
CA GLN A 189 45.61 26.92 41.42
C GLN A 189 45.56 28.38 40.97
N LEU A 190 44.43 28.83 40.43
CA LEU A 190 44.25 30.17 39.86
C LEU A 190 43.34 31.06 40.73
N LEU A 191 42.45 30.48 41.53
CA LEU A 191 41.47 31.19 42.35
C LEU A 191 41.32 30.53 43.73
N ASP A 192 41.40 31.32 44.79
CA ASP A 192 41.13 30.87 46.17
C ASP A 192 39.61 30.78 46.40
N ALA A 193 39.10 29.54 46.45
CA ALA A 193 37.68 29.25 46.64
C ALA A 193 37.13 29.78 47.98
N ALA A 194 37.97 29.93 49.02
CA ALA A 194 37.56 30.50 50.31
C ALA A 194 37.41 32.03 50.24
N ALA A 195 38.31 32.71 49.52
CA ALA A 195 38.21 34.14 49.27
C ALA A 195 36.99 34.48 48.39
N LEU A 196 36.72 33.64 47.38
CA LEU A 196 35.55 33.77 46.49
C LEU A 196 34.22 33.57 47.23
N ALA A 197 34.15 32.61 48.14
CA ALA A 197 32.98 32.38 49.01
C ALA A 197 32.64 33.62 49.86
N GLY A 198 33.65 34.35 50.33
CA GLY A 198 33.47 35.58 51.11
C GLY A 198 33.08 36.82 50.30
N LEU A 199 33.26 36.80 48.98
CA LEU A 199 32.96 37.91 48.05
C LEU A 199 31.61 37.78 47.34
N LEU A 200 31.03 36.58 47.30
CA LEU A 200 29.72 36.34 46.73
C LEU A 200 28.63 36.88 47.68
N PRO A 201 27.76 37.80 47.23
CA PRO A 201 26.66 38.26 48.06
C PRO A 201 25.76 37.09 48.42
N ALA A 202 25.31 37.03 49.69
CA ALA A 202 24.25 36.11 50.09
C ALA A 202 23.01 36.42 49.24
N HIS A 203 22.73 35.54 48.28
CA HIS A 203 21.58 35.55 47.37
C HIS A 203 21.65 36.56 46.21
N SER A 204 22.20 36.11 45.08
CA SER A 204 21.89 36.68 43.78
C SER A 204 20.60 36.08 43.21
N GLY A 205 19.49 36.84 43.27
CA GLY A 205 18.38 36.91 42.30
C GLY A 205 17.57 35.67 41.85
N THR A 206 18.14 34.46 41.74
CA THR A 206 17.44 33.26 41.28
C THR A 206 16.80 32.53 42.45
N GLN A 207 15.46 32.46 42.44
CA GLN A 207 14.70 31.69 43.43
C GLN A 207 14.98 30.19 43.24
N ARG A 208 15.19 29.47 44.35
CA ARG A 208 15.24 28.01 44.39
C ARG A 208 13.97 27.42 43.79
N LEU A 209 14.07 26.21 43.23
CA LEU A 209 12.91 25.43 42.88
C LEU A 209 12.06 25.17 44.13
N ALA A 210 10.74 25.33 43.99
CA ALA A 210 9.82 24.93 45.05
C ALA A 210 10.04 23.45 45.41
N PRO A 211 9.96 23.05 46.71
CA PRO A 211 10.24 21.69 47.15
C PRO A 211 9.48 20.62 46.34
N ASP A 212 8.19 20.86 46.08
CA ASP A 212 7.34 19.96 45.29
C ASP A 212 7.81 19.84 43.84
N ARG A 213 8.28 20.94 43.24
CA ARG A 213 8.83 20.94 41.88
C ARG A 213 10.13 20.16 41.80
N ARG A 214 11.04 20.38 42.76
CA ARG A 214 12.30 19.65 42.84
C ARG A 214 12.05 18.15 43.02
N ALA A 215 11.15 17.76 43.92
CA ALA A 215 10.80 16.35 44.15
C ALA A 215 10.25 15.67 42.88
N ARG A 216 9.37 16.34 42.13
CA ARG A 216 8.85 15.82 40.85
C ARG A 216 9.96 15.64 39.80
N ILE A 217 10.84 16.63 39.65
CA ILE A 217 11.96 16.56 38.69
C ILE A 217 12.90 15.41 39.03
N VAL A 218 13.25 15.24 40.32
CA VAL A 218 14.10 14.13 40.79
C VAL A 218 13.44 12.79 40.46
N SER A 219 12.17 12.60 40.83
CA SER A 219 11.44 11.35 40.59
C SER A 219 11.34 10.99 39.10
N ALA A 220 11.06 11.96 38.24
CA ALA A 220 11.03 11.72 36.79
C ALA A 220 12.42 11.41 36.23
N MET A 221 13.46 12.12 36.66
CA MET A 221 14.83 11.87 36.23
C MET A 221 15.30 10.46 36.63
N GLU A 222 15.03 10.03 37.86
CA GLU A 222 15.39 8.68 38.34
C GLU A 222 14.69 7.60 37.51
N THR A 223 13.38 7.72 37.29
CA THR A 223 12.60 6.77 36.47
C THR A 223 13.13 6.66 35.05
N LEU A 224 13.43 7.80 34.41
CA LEU A 224 13.96 7.85 33.05
C LEU A 224 15.41 7.34 32.98
N GLN A 225 16.22 7.61 34.00
CA GLN A 225 17.59 7.12 34.08
C GLN A 225 17.63 5.60 34.24
N ASP A 226 16.81 5.04 35.13
CA ASP A 226 16.64 3.59 35.26
C ASP A 226 16.17 2.98 33.93
N TRP A 227 15.30 3.70 33.22
CA TRP A 227 14.83 3.26 31.91
C TRP A 227 15.95 3.20 30.86
N LEU A 228 16.93 4.12 30.87
CA LEU A 228 18.04 4.15 29.91
C LEU A 228 19.00 2.97 30.07
N VAL A 229 19.18 2.46 31.29
CA VAL A 229 20.17 1.41 31.59
C VAL A 229 19.58 0.00 31.46
N ALA A 230 18.26 -0.15 31.64
CA ALA A 230 17.62 -1.47 31.60
C ALA A 230 17.61 -2.08 30.18
N PRO A 231 18.07 -3.33 30.01
CA PRO A 231 18.00 -4.03 28.72
C PRO A 231 16.54 -4.31 28.36
N ARG A 232 16.21 -4.20 27.07
CA ARG A 232 14.87 -4.48 26.53
C ARG A 232 14.97 -5.08 25.14
N PRO A 233 14.01 -5.92 24.71
CA PRO A 233 13.92 -6.38 23.33
C PRO A 233 13.43 -5.26 22.38
N THR A 234 13.67 -5.41 21.08
CA THR A 234 13.05 -4.55 20.06
C THR A 234 11.60 -4.95 19.76
N GLY A 235 11.26 -6.22 20.03
CA GLY A 235 9.92 -6.78 19.98
C GLY A 235 9.92 -8.19 20.58
N VAL A 236 8.74 -8.75 20.83
CA VAL A 236 8.58 -10.12 21.36
C VAL A 236 7.80 -10.97 20.36
N VAL A 237 8.26 -12.19 20.13
CA VAL A 237 7.58 -13.21 19.32
C VAL A 237 7.23 -14.38 20.23
N VAL A 238 5.96 -14.76 20.24
CA VAL A 238 5.44 -15.89 21.01
C VAL A 238 4.87 -16.92 20.05
N ALA A 239 5.30 -18.18 20.13
CA ALA A 239 4.85 -19.25 19.23
C ALA A 239 4.60 -20.57 19.98
N ALA A 240 3.79 -21.45 19.39
CA ALA A 240 3.56 -22.81 19.93
C ALA A 240 4.67 -23.80 19.57
N MET A 241 5.58 -23.39 18.69
CA MET A 241 6.70 -24.21 18.21
C MET A 241 8.05 -23.58 18.57
N PRO A 242 9.14 -24.39 18.53
CA PRO A 242 10.49 -23.87 18.66
C PRO A 242 10.78 -22.81 17.59
N LEU A 243 11.20 -21.62 18.04
CA LEU A 243 11.62 -20.52 17.19
C LEU A 243 13.12 -20.64 16.87
N PRO A 244 13.56 -20.41 15.63
CA PRO A 244 14.97 -20.48 15.26
C PRO A 244 15.80 -19.46 16.07
N PRO A 245 16.97 -19.84 16.62
CA PRO A 245 17.82 -18.92 17.39
C PRO A 245 18.25 -17.68 16.61
N ALA A 246 18.38 -17.78 15.29
CA ALA A 246 18.72 -16.67 14.41
C ALA A 246 17.69 -15.52 14.46
N LEU A 247 16.44 -15.74 14.88
CA LEU A 247 15.48 -14.66 15.10
C LEU A 247 15.90 -13.71 16.23
N ALA A 248 16.59 -14.23 17.25
CA ALA A 248 17.10 -13.42 18.34
C ALA A 248 18.24 -12.48 17.89
N ALA A 249 18.96 -12.83 16.81
CA ALA A 249 19.97 -11.96 16.22
C ALA A 249 19.37 -10.66 15.65
N SER A 250 18.09 -10.67 15.27
CA SER A 250 17.33 -9.48 14.85
C SER A 250 16.80 -8.63 16.02
N GLY A 251 17.22 -8.91 17.27
CA GLY A 251 16.82 -8.17 18.48
C GLY A 251 15.46 -8.58 19.07
N LEU A 252 14.80 -9.57 18.46
CA LEU A 252 13.52 -10.10 18.93
C LEU A 252 13.72 -11.08 20.08
N GLN A 253 12.94 -10.90 21.15
CA GLN A 253 12.82 -11.91 22.19
C GLN A 253 11.86 -12.99 21.73
N CYS A 254 12.29 -14.26 21.79
CA CYS A 254 11.51 -15.40 21.35
C CYS A 254 11.04 -16.22 22.55
N GLU A 255 9.73 -16.44 22.64
CA GLU A 255 9.09 -17.23 23.69
C GLU A 255 8.27 -18.36 23.08
N VAL A 256 8.34 -19.54 23.68
CA VAL A 256 7.58 -20.71 23.25
C VAL A 256 6.52 -21.01 24.30
N ALA A 257 5.25 -21.00 23.89
CA ALA A 257 4.12 -21.24 24.76
C ALA A 257 3.02 -22.03 24.02
N PRO A 258 2.37 -23.03 24.67
CA PRO A 258 1.36 -23.87 24.01
C PRO A 258 0.12 -23.08 23.55
N GLU A 259 -0.19 -21.96 24.22
CA GLU A 259 -1.25 -21.03 23.86
C GLU A 259 -0.65 -19.65 23.52
N PRO A 260 -0.17 -19.42 22.28
CA PRO A 260 0.64 -18.24 21.95
C PRO A 260 -0.10 -16.92 22.14
N VAL A 261 -1.41 -16.88 21.85
CA VAL A 261 -2.23 -15.68 22.04
C VAL A 261 -2.35 -15.32 23.52
N SER A 262 -2.65 -16.31 24.37
CA SER A 262 -2.81 -16.10 25.81
C SER A 262 -1.50 -15.61 26.44
N ALA A 263 -0.39 -16.25 26.06
CA ALA A 263 0.95 -15.84 26.49
C ALA A 263 1.33 -14.44 25.96
N ALA A 264 1.09 -14.14 24.68
CA ALA A 264 1.34 -12.82 24.11
C ALA A 264 0.56 -11.71 24.82
N ARG A 265 -0.69 -11.98 25.25
CA ARG A 265 -1.48 -11.04 26.06
C ARG A 265 -0.82 -10.77 27.41
N ALA A 266 -0.36 -11.82 28.09
CA ALA A 266 0.30 -11.67 29.39
C ALA A 266 1.62 -10.89 29.26
N VAL A 267 2.41 -11.18 28.22
CA VAL A 267 3.64 -10.43 27.91
C VAL A 267 3.32 -8.97 27.62
N PHE A 268 2.30 -8.69 26.81
CA PHE A 268 1.88 -7.32 26.54
C PHE A 268 1.46 -6.59 27.82
N ASP A 269 0.64 -7.20 28.67
CA ASP A 269 0.18 -6.58 29.92
C ASP A 269 1.35 -6.21 30.84
N ASP A 270 2.35 -7.09 30.92
CA ASP A 270 3.56 -6.88 31.70
C ASP A 270 4.46 -5.78 31.10
N LEU A 271 4.62 -5.74 29.76
CA LEU A 271 5.33 -4.66 29.07
C LEU A 271 4.62 -3.30 29.25
N ALA A 272 3.30 -3.26 29.08
CA ALA A 272 2.50 -2.06 29.24
C ALA A 272 2.54 -1.54 30.68
N ALA A 273 2.43 -2.43 31.68
CA ALA A 273 2.53 -2.06 33.10
C ALA A 273 3.89 -1.42 33.44
N ARG A 274 4.98 -1.88 32.83
CA ARG A 274 6.30 -1.26 32.97
C ARG A 274 6.47 0.04 32.18
N ALA A 275 5.77 0.19 31.06
CA ALA A 275 5.85 1.37 30.21
C ALA A 275 5.11 2.58 30.82
N VAL A 276 3.98 2.36 31.50
CA VAL A 276 3.14 3.44 32.05
C VAL A 276 3.90 4.41 32.97
N PRO A 277 4.65 3.97 34.00
CA PRO A 277 5.42 4.88 34.86
C PRO A 277 6.45 5.72 34.07
N VAL A 278 7.03 5.13 33.03
CA VAL A 278 8.05 5.78 32.20
C VAL A 278 7.41 6.82 31.30
N ALA A 279 6.29 6.50 30.65
CA ALA A 279 5.54 7.45 29.82
C ALA A 279 5.09 8.67 30.64
N ARG A 280 4.62 8.44 31.89
CA ARG A 280 4.29 9.50 32.84
C ARG A 280 5.48 10.38 33.18
N ALA A 281 6.63 9.78 33.49
CA ALA A 281 7.87 10.51 33.78
C ALA A 281 8.36 11.30 32.56
N TRP A 282 8.21 10.74 31.35
CA TRP A 282 8.56 11.39 30.10
C TRP A 282 7.66 12.60 29.79
N GLN A 283 6.34 12.48 29.91
CA GLN A 283 5.42 13.62 29.76
C GLN A 283 5.76 14.74 30.77
N LEU A 284 6.01 14.37 32.03
CA LEU A 284 6.40 15.32 33.08
C LEU A 284 7.72 16.01 32.71
N ALA A 285 8.73 15.25 32.29
CA ALA A 285 10.03 15.80 31.88
C ALA A 285 9.92 16.78 30.70
N ARG A 286 9.07 16.47 29.71
CA ARG A 286 8.80 17.38 28.58
C ARG A 286 8.15 18.69 29.02
N LEU A 287 7.16 18.63 29.92
CA LEU A 287 6.51 19.82 30.47
C LEU A 287 7.47 20.66 31.32
N GLU A 288 8.31 20.03 32.15
CA GLU A 288 9.30 20.73 32.97
C GLU A 288 10.42 21.36 32.11
N ARG A 289 10.87 20.68 31.03
CA ARG A 289 11.83 21.24 30.06
C ARG A 289 11.30 22.52 29.40
N GLY A 290 10.01 22.52 29.04
CA GLY A 290 9.36 23.68 28.44
C GLY A 290 8.96 24.78 29.43
N GLY A 291 9.05 24.52 30.74
CA GLY A 291 8.46 25.40 31.77
C GLY A 291 6.94 25.51 31.68
N GLN A 292 6.28 24.54 31.03
CA GLN A 292 4.84 24.51 30.74
C GLN A 292 4.03 23.74 31.78
N TRP A 293 4.65 23.42 32.92
CA TRP A 293 3.99 22.68 33.98
C TRP A 293 2.86 23.50 34.63
N GLU A 294 1.68 22.88 34.76
CA GLU A 294 0.54 23.43 35.47
C GLU A 294 -0.06 22.36 36.37
N PRO A 295 -0.69 22.73 37.51
CA PRO A 295 -1.28 21.75 38.43
C PRO A 295 -2.27 20.77 37.80
N ARG A 296 -2.99 21.17 36.74
CA ARG A 296 -3.92 20.29 36.01
C ARG A 296 -3.23 19.10 35.34
N HIS A 297 -1.97 19.23 34.94
CA HIS A 297 -1.21 18.16 34.30
C HIS A 297 -0.93 17.00 35.27
N ALA A 298 -0.85 17.27 36.58
CA ALA A 298 -0.69 16.22 37.59
C ALA A 298 -1.81 15.18 37.51
N VAL A 299 -3.06 15.61 37.37
CA VAL A 299 -4.22 14.73 37.32
C VAL A 299 -4.26 13.91 36.02
N LEU A 300 -3.85 14.52 34.90
CA LEU A 300 -3.81 13.84 33.61
C LEU A 300 -2.71 12.76 33.59
N ILE A 301 -1.50 13.10 34.03
CA ILE A 301 -0.36 12.18 34.09
C ILE A 301 -0.63 11.05 35.09
N ASP A 302 -1.21 11.35 36.25
CA ASP A 302 -1.52 10.31 37.25
C ASP A 302 -2.59 9.31 36.77
N ARG A 303 -3.45 9.73 35.84
CA ARG A 303 -4.47 8.88 35.21
C ARG A 303 -4.03 8.23 33.92
N LEU A 304 -2.87 8.58 33.37
CA LEU A 304 -2.36 8.01 32.13
C LEU A 304 -2.19 6.49 32.27
N ASP A 305 -2.96 5.75 31.48
CA ASP A 305 -2.86 4.30 31.32
C ASP A 305 -2.50 4.00 29.86
N TRP A 306 -2.00 2.79 29.59
CA TRP A 306 -1.62 2.40 28.23
C TRP A 306 -2.77 2.54 27.22
N ARG A 307 -4.03 2.44 27.67
CA ARG A 307 -5.22 2.62 26.82
C ARG A 307 -5.39 4.04 26.28
N ALA A 308 -4.72 5.01 26.91
CA ALA A 308 -4.75 6.41 26.51
C ALA A 308 -3.45 6.83 25.80
N PHE A 309 -2.54 5.89 25.50
CA PHE A 309 -1.29 6.20 24.82
C PHE A 309 -1.52 6.76 23.43
N ASP A 310 -0.82 7.84 23.12
CA ASP A 310 -0.70 8.37 21.76
C ASP A 310 0.39 7.64 20.95
N GLY A 311 0.57 8.05 19.69
CA GLY A 311 1.52 7.44 18.77
C GLY A 311 2.99 7.49 19.23
N ASP A 312 3.37 8.47 20.06
CA ASP A 312 4.72 8.58 20.62
C ASP A 312 4.87 7.68 21.85
N GLU A 313 3.85 7.63 22.72
CA GLU A 313 3.87 6.81 23.93
C GLU A 313 3.85 5.31 23.64
N TRP A 314 3.26 4.91 22.52
CA TRP A 314 3.35 3.52 22.05
C TRP A 314 4.79 3.05 21.81
N ARG A 315 5.76 3.96 21.62
CA ARG A 315 7.18 3.62 21.45
C ARG A 315 7.80 3.03 22.74
N PHE A 316 7.17 3.22 23.91
CA PHE A 316 7.62 2.62 25.17
C PHE A 316 7.26 1.14 25.30
N VAL A 317 6.30 0.65 24.52
CA VAL A 317 5.83 -0.74 24.56
C VAL A 317 6.37 -1.47 23.33
N PRO A 318 7.33 -2.40 23.49
CA PRO A 318 7.78 -3.24 22.39
C PRO A 318 6.60 -4.00 21.77
N PRO A 319 6.53 -4.11 20.43
CA PRO A 319 5.46 -4.85 19.78
C PRO A 319 5.53 -6.34 20.12
N VAL A 320 4.36 -6.95 20.33
CA VAL A 320 4.22 -8.37 20.64
C VAL A 320 3.52 -9.08 19.49
N LEU A 321 4.19 -10.07 18.90
CA LEU A 321 3.68 -10.93 17.84
C LEU A 321 3.35 -12.32 18.40
N ALA A 322 2.10 -12.76 18.23
CA ALA A 322 1.71 -14.15 18.40
C ALA A 322 1.77 -14.87 17.05
N VAL A 323 2.44 -16.02 17.00
CA VAL A 323 2.55 -16.88 15.81
C VAL A 323 1.70 -18.12 16.01
N LEU A 324 0.74 -18.34 15.11
CA LEU A 324 -0.16 -19.48 15.12
C LEU A 324 0.03 -20.28 13.84
N CYS A 325 0.48 -21.53 13.93
CA CYS A 325 0.75 -22.33 12.74
C CYS A 325 -0.17 -23.53 12.63
N GLY A 326 -0.35 -24.02 11.40
CA GLY A 326 -1.02 -25.29 11.14
C GLY A 326 -2.50 -25.29 11.54
N LEU A 327 -3.17 -24.15 11.37
CA LEU A 327 -4.58 -23.99 11.73
C LEU A 327 -5.47 -24.74 10.71
N GLY A 328 -5.57 -26.05 10.90
CA GLY A 328 -6.33 -27.00 10.06
C GLY A 328 -7.73 -27.33 10.57
N GLU A 329 -8.07 -26.97 11.81
CA GLU A 329 -9.40 -27.15 12.39
C GLU A 329 -10.01 -25.80 12.76
N ALA A 330 -11.17 -25.48 12.18
CA ALA A 330 -11.79 -24.16 12.27
C ALA A 330 -12.08 -23.66 13.72
N GLY A 331 -12.16 -24.57 14.70
CA GLY A 331 -12.55 -24.26 16.08
C GLY A 331 -11.48 -23.54 16.92
N ALA A 332 -10.25 -24.06 16.98
CA ALA A 332 -9.21 -23.51 17.85
C ALA A 332 -8.65 -22.18 17.34
N ALA A 333 -8.49 -22.06 16.02
CA ALA A 333 -8.03 -20.86 15.34
C ALA A 333 -9.05 -19.70 15.45
N GLY A 334 -10.32 -19.99 15.16
CA GLY A 334 -11.39 -19.02 15.20
C GLY A 334 -11.61 -18.47 16.61
N GLN A 335 -11.57 -19.33 17.63
CA GLN A 335 -11.69 -18.89 19.02
C GLN A 335 -10.52 -17.99 19.44
N ALA A 336 -9.28 -18.34 19.08
CA ALA A 336 -8.12 -17.52 19.35
C ALA A 336 -8.25 -16.12 18.72
N LEU A 337 -8.70 -16.05 17.45
CA LEU A 337 -8.95 -14.79 16.75
C LEU A 337 -10.04 -13.94 17.42
N VAL A 338 -11.16 -14.55 17.81
CA VAL A 338 -12.23 -13.88 18.56
C VAL A 338 -11.73 -13.38 19.92
N ASP A 339 -10.89 -14.14 20.60
CA ASP A 339 -10.34 -13.76 21.89
C ASP A 339 -9.37 -12.59 21.77
N ILE A 340 -8.56 -12.52 20.71
CA ILE A 340 -7.70 -11.38 20.40
C ILE A 340 -8.57 -10.12 20.22
N GLU A 341 -9.61 -10.21 19.40
CA GLU A 341 -10.56 -9.11 19.14
C GLU A 341 -11.32 -8.64 20.39
N ARG A 342 -11.51 -9.50 21.38
CA ARG A 342 -12.12 -9.12 22.67
C ARG A 342 -11.16 -8.38 23.58
N THR A 343 -9.85 -8.45 23.35
CA THR A 343 -8.87 -7.92 24.29
C THR A 343 -8.67 -6.41 24.20
N GLY A 344 -8.88 -5.82 23.03
CA GLY A 344 -8.58 -4.41 22.74
C GLY A 344 -7.09 -4.05 22.91
N ARG A 345 -6.20 -5.05 22.94
CA ARG A 345 -4.75 -4.84 23.05
C ARG A 345 -4.16 -4.75 21.65
N PRO A 346 -3.13 -3.92 21.41
CA PRO A 346 -2.43 -3.83 20.13
C PRO A 346 -1.49 -5.03 19.92
N LEU A 347 -2.06 -6.22 19.90
CA LEU A 347 -1.35 -7.46 19.60
C LEU A 347 -1.28 -7.66 18.09
N ARG A 348 -0.13 -8.15 17.64
CA ARG A 348 0.08 -8.59 16.27
C ARG A 348 -0.06 -10.10 16.22
N VAL A 349 -0.69 -10.61 15.17
CA VAL A 349 -0.94 -12.04 15.02
C VAL A 349 -0.56 -12.43 13.60
N LEU A 350 0.39 -13.33 13.47
CA LEU A 350 0.73 -13.98 12.21
C LEU A 350 0.25 -15.42 12.29
N CYS A 351 -0.71 -15.78 11.46
CA CYS A 351 -1.26 -17.12 11.43
C CYS A 351 -1.04 -17.80 10.08
N THR A 352 -0.69 -19.08 10.10
CA THR A 352 -0.53 -19.88 8.88
C THR A 352 -1.60 -20.95 8.79
N TYR A 353 -2.13 -21.15 7.59
CA TYR A 353 -3.18 -22.11 7.31
C TYR A 353 -2.95 -22.84 6.00
N LEU A 354 -3.59 -23.99 5.85
CA LEU A 354 -3.40 -24.81 4.68
C LEU A 354 -4.12 -24.22 3.45
N ALA A 355 -3.37 -23.95 2.40
CA ALA A 355 -3.84 -23.66 1.06
C ALA A 355 -4.44 -24.95 0.48
N SER A 356 -5.73 -25.14 0.75
CA SER A 356 -6.50 -26.32 0.39
C SER A 356 -7.69 -25.91 -0.48
N ALA A 357 -8.23 -26.82 -1.27
CA ALA A 357 -9.53 -26.72 -1.92
C ALA A 357 -10.62 -27.45 -1.11
N ASP A 358 -10.24 -28.14 -0.03
CA ASP A 358 -11.16 -28.81 0.88
C ASP A 358 -11.96 -27.80 1.73
N PRO A 359 -13.27 -27.64 1.49
CA PRO A 359 -14.09 -26.65 2.19
C PRO A 359 -14.23 -26.94 3.70
N SER A 360 -13.88 -28.15 4.15
CA SER A 360 -13.94 -28.58 5.56
C SER A 360 -12.66 -28.25 6.34
N VAL A 361 -11.57 -27.90 5.66
CA VAL A 361 -10.26 -27.70 6.30
C VAL A 361 -10.02 -26.25 6.71
N GLY A 362 -9.79 -26.08 8.02
CA GLY A 362 -9.05 -24.98 8.63
C GLY A 362 -9.52 -23.56 8.32
N LEU A 363 -8.53 -22.66 8.30
CA LEU A 363 -8.67 -21.23 7.99
C LEU A 363 -9.01 -20.93 6.52
N GLN A 364 -9.45 -21.91 5.72
CA GLN A 364 -10.13 -21.62 4.46
C GLN A 364 -11.60 -21.24 4.73
N ALA A 365 -12.28 -22.00 5.59
CA ALA A 365 -13.53 -21.59 6.22
C ALA A 365 -13.30 -20.40 7.16
N ALA A 366 -12.16 -20.34 7.86
CA ALA A 366 -11.83 -19.22 8.71
C ALA A 366 -11.12 -18.02 8.03
N GLY A 367 -10.77 -18.08 6.76
CA GLY A 367 -10.29 -16.95 5.94
C GLY A 367 -11.48 -16.17 5.41
N ARG A 368 -12.56 -16.90 5.07
CA ARG A 368 -13.91 -16.35 5.06
C ARG A 368 -14.27 -15.79 6.43
N ALA A 369 -14.01 -16.51 7.54
CA ALA A 369 -14.26 -15.97 8.87
C ALA A 369 -13.40 -14.75 9.23
N LEU A 370 -12.17 -14.61 8.75
CA LEU A 370 -11.33 -13.42 8.92
C LEU A 370 -11.86 -12.26 8.09
N GLY A 371 -12.32 -12.51 6.86
CA GLY A 371 -13.06 -11.53 6.08
C GLY A 371 -14.34 -11.10 6.80
N LEU A 372 -15.09 -12.04 7.38
CA LEU A 372 -16.27 -11.77 8.19
C LEU A 372 -15.96 -11.11 9.54
N LEU A 373 -14.81 -11.38 10.15
CA LEU A 373 -14.35 -10.74 11.39
C LEU A 373 -13.91 -9.30 11.12
N ALA A 374 -13.19 -9.06 10.02
CA ALA A 374 -12.87 -7.72 9.53
C ALA A 374 -14.17 -6.92 9.27
N LEU A 375 -15.20 -7.56 8.70
CA LEU A 375 -16.54 -7.00 8.55
C LEU A 375 -17.26 -6.75 9.89
N ALA A 376 -17.08 -7.63 10.88
CA ALA A 376 -17.77 -7.56 12.16
C ALA A 376 -17.17 -6.52 13.13
N ARG A 377 -15.85 -6.28 13.05
CA ARG A 377 -15.14 -5.28 13.85
C ARG A 377 -14.01 -4.63 13.04
N PRO A 378 -14.27 -3.46 12.43
CA PRO A 378 -13.29 -2.76 11.60
C PRO A 378 -12.25 -1.99 12.45
N THR A 379 -11.67 -2.63 13.47
CA THR A 379 -10.62 -2.05 14.31
C THR A 379 -9.27 -2.62 13.93
N GLY A 380 -8.23 -1.78 13.87
CA GLY A 380 -6.89 -2.23 13.54
C GLY A 380 -6.72 -2.64 12.08
N MET A 381 -5.89 -3.67 11.85
CA MET A 381 -5.55 -4.17 10.51
C MET A 381 -5.83 -5.67 10.40
N GLN A 382 -6.44 -6.10 9.31
CA GLN A 382 -6.61 -7.51 8.98
C GLN A 382 -6.08 -7.78 7.58
N GLY A 383 -5.47 -8.94 7.36
CA GLY A 383 -4.98 -9.34 6.05
C GLY A 383 -5.09 -10.83 5.83
N ALA A 384 -5.53 -11.25 4.66
CA ALA A 384 -5.35 -12.60 4.16
C ALA A 384 -4.39 -12.55 2.97
N THR A 385 -3.43 -13.45 2.93
CA THR A 385 -2.45 -13.54 1.86
C THR A 385 -2.01 -15.00 1.66
N ALA A 386 -1.17 -15.27 0.66
CA ALA A 386 -0.68 -16.61 0.36
C ALA A 386 0.81 -16.58 0.00
N LEU A 387 1.55 -17.65 0.33
CA LEU A 387 2.94 -17.80 -0.13
C LEU A 387 3.06 -17.84 -1.67
N ALA A 388 1.97 -18.20 -2.36
CA ALA A 388 1.87 -18.17 -3.82
C ALA A 388 1.83 -16.75 -4.40
N ASN A 389 1.54 -15.72 -3.59
CA ASN A 389 1.58 -14.32 -4.01
C ASN A 389 2.59 -13.55 -3.16
N PRO A 390 3.89 -13.58 -3.51
CA PRO A 390 4.93 -12.98 -2.70
C PRO A 390 4.83 -11.45 -2.60
N GLU A 391 4.31 -10.76 -3.63
CA GLU A 391 4.16 -9.30 -3.62
C GLU A 391 3.08 -8.85 -2.63
N HIS A 392 1.91 -9.51 -2.66
CA HIS A 392 0.86 -9.24 -1.68
C HIS A 392 1.28 -9.68 -0.26
N LEU A 393 1.98 -10.81 -0.13
CA LEU A 393 2.55 -11.29 1.12
C LEU A 393 3.50 -10.27 1.75
N SER A 394 4.50 -9.79 0.99
CA SER A 394 5.49 -8.86 1.52
C SER A 394 4.84 -7.55 1.97
N ALA A 395 3.96 -6.97 1.16
CA ALA A 395 3.25 -5.74 1.50
C ALA A 395 2.40 -5.91 2.77
N THR A 396 1.69 -7.03 2.89
CA THR A 396 0.82 -7.31 4.06
C THR A 396 1.66 -7.53 5.34
N VAL A 397 2.77 -8.26 5.23
CA VAL A 397 3.66 -8.54 6.37
C VAL A 397 4.45 -7.29 6.80
N GLN A 398 4.86 -6.43 5.86
CA GLN A 398 5.46 -5.13 6.19
C GLN A 398 4.47 -4.24 6.95
N GLN A 399 3.20 -4.18 6.53
CA GLN A 399 2.16 -3.45 7.26
C GLN A 399 1.95 -4.02 8.68
N LEU A 400 1.94 -5.35 8.83
CA LEU A 400 1.90 -6.00 10.15
C LEU A 400 3.09 -5.59 11.03
N ALA A 401 4.29 -5.51 10.45
CA ALA A 401 5.52 -5.16 11.16
C ALA A 401 5.50 -3.74 11.73
N VAL A 402 4.79 -2.81 11.10
CA VAL A 402 4.71 -1.40 11.55
C VAL A 402 3.37 -1.03 12.22
N ALA A 403 2.40 -1.95 12.28
CA ALA A 403 1.10 -1.68 12.86
C ALA A 403 1.19 -1.31 14.36
N GLN A 404 0.65 -0.15 14.73
CA GLN A 404 0.55 0.29 16.13
C GLN A 404 -0.72 -0.22 16.83
N GLN A 405 -1.75 -0.53 16.05
CA GLN A 405 -3.00 -1.11 16.54
C GLN A 405 -2.96 -2.64 16.45
N GLN A 406 -4.01 -3.27 16.94
CA GLN A 406 -4.20 -4.72 16.76
C GLN A 406 -4.13 -5.06 15.27
N ALA A 407 -3.37 -6.10 14.94
CA ALA A 407 -3.16 -6.51 13.55
C ALA A 407 -3.15 -8.03 13.42
N VAL A 408 -3.90 -8.55 12.45
CA VAL A 408 -4.02 -10.00 12.21
C VAL A 408 -3.75 -10.29 10.74
N VAL A 409 -2.75 -11.12 10.46
CA VAL A 409 -2.46 -11.59 9.10
C VAL A 409 -2.53 -13.10 9.05
N ALA A 410 -3.28 -13.60 8.08
CA ALA A 410 -3.34 -15.01 7.73
C ALA A 410 -2.59 -15.28 6.43
N VAL A 411 -1.72 -16.27 6.46
CA VAL A 411 -0.89 -16.68 5.33
C VAL A 411 -1.26 -18.11 4.94
N ALA A 412 -1.71 -18.28 3.70
CA ALA A 412 -1.94 -19.59 3.12
C ALA A 412 -0.61 -20.24 2.72
N GLU A 413 -0.39 -21.45 3.20
CA GLU A 413 0.80 -22.28 2.95
C GLU A 413 0.39 -23.63 2.37
N PRO A 414 1.20 -24.24 1.49
CA PRO A 414 0.85 -25.54 0.95
C PRO A 414 0.93 -26.66 1.99
N ALA A 415 0.46 -27.84 1.60
CA ALA A 415 0.84 -29.05 2.33
C ALA A 415 2.35 -29.26 2.13
N TRP A 416 3.16 -28.99 3.16
CA TRP A 416 4.61 -29.20 3.09
C TRP A 416 4.99 -30.67 2.84
N SER A 417 4.05 -31.61 3.01
CA SER A 417 4.18 -33.02 2.66
C SER A 417 3.89 -33.35 1.19
N ALA A 418 3.43 -32.39 0.39
CA ALA A 418 3.09 -32.60 -1.02
C ALA A 418 4.34 -32.85 -1.88
N ASP A 419 4.14 -33.54 -3.01
CA ASP A 419 5.19 -33.73 -4.03
C ASP A 419 5.67 -32.37 -4.60
N TRP A 420 4.75 -31.41 -4.71
CA TRP A 420 4.99 -30.08 -5.30
C TRP A 420 4.32 -28.98 -4.47
N PRO A 421 4.84 -28.63 -3.27
CA PRO A 421 4.18 -27.70 -2.37
C PRO A 421 3.91 -26.33 -3.02
N TRP A 422 4.88 -25.78 -3.77
CA TRP A 422 4.65 -24.52 -4.48
C TRP A 422 3.49 -24.60 -5.49
N LEU A 423 3.39 -25.69 -6.25
CA LEU A 423 2.38 -25.84 -7.29
C LEU A 423 0.99 -25.94 -6.67
N GLU A 424 0.85 -26.69 -5.57
CA GLU A 424 -0.41 -26.72 -4.81
C GLU A 424 -0.82 -25.33 -4.30
N ALA A 425 0.12 -24.57 -3.72
CA ALA A 425 -0.17 -23.21 -3.26
C ALA A 425 -0.57 -22.28 -4.41
N ALA A 426 0.13 -22.35 -5.55
CA ALA A 426 -0.15 -21.55 -6.74
C ALA A 426 -1.52 -21.89 -7.34
N LEU A 427 -1.82 -23.17 -7.51
CA LEU A 427 -3.12 -23.65 -7.99
C LEU A 427 -4.25 -23.23 -7.04
N ALA A 428 -4.07 -23.40 -5.73
CA ALA A 428 -5.04 -22.96 -4.74
C ALA A 428 -5.31 -21.45 -4.83
N HIS A 429 -4.28 -20.64 -5.02
CA HIS A 429 -4.44 -19.19 -5.16
C HIS A 429 -5.13 -18.78 -6.47
N TRP A 430 -4.69 -19.33 -7.60
CA TRP A 430 -5.22 -18.98 -8.92
C TRP A 430 -6.65 -19.47 -9.13
N CYS A 431 -7.00 -20.60 -8.52
CA CYS A 431 -8.36 -21.14 -8.48
C CYS A 431 -9.25 -20.51 -7.41
N ARG A 432 -8.77 -19.47 -6.73
CA ARG A 432 -9.48 -18.76 -5.65
C ARG A 432 -9.81 -19.63 -4.44
N ALA A 433 -9.15 -20.76 -4.26
CA ALA A 433 -9.25 -21.54 -3.02
C ALA A 433 -8.67 -20.74 -1.84
N THR A 434 -7.63 -19.94 -2.09
CA THR A 434 -7.12 -18.92 -1.17
C THR A 434 -7.34 -17.54 -1.78
N LEU A 435 -7.63 -16.55 -0.94
CA LEU A 435 -7.91 -15.18 -1.35
C LEU A 435 -6.97 -14.22 -0.63
N CYS A 436 -6.52 -13.21 -1.36
CA CYS A 436 -5.74 -12.11 -0.83
C CYS A 436 -6.65 -10.90 -0.57
N PHE A 437 -6.59 -10.29 0.61
CA PHE A 437 -7.25 -9.02 0.87
C PHE A 437 -6.64 -8.35 2.09
N ARG A 438 -6.86 -7.05 2.23
CA ARG A 438 -6.42 -6.25 3.37
C ARG A 438 -7.54 -5.34 3.84
N TRP A 439 -7.65 -5.20 5.15
CA TRP A 439 -8.42 -4.18 5.83
C TRP A 439 -7.47 -3.36 6.70
N SER A 440 -7.58 -2.03 6.66
CA SER A 440 -6.86 -1.14 7.57
C SER A 440 -7.75 0.01 8.02
N ALA A 441 -8.09 0.02 9.32
CA ALA A 441 -8.80 1.14 9.94
C ALA A 441 -8.00 2.45 9.91
N ALA A 442 -6.68 2.38 9.70
CA ALA A 442 -5.80 3.55 9.59
C ALA A 442 -5.81 4.18 8.19
N ALA A 443 -6.30 3.46 7.16
CA ALA A 443 -6.27 3.94 5.78
C ALA A 443 -7.41 4.92 5.42
N GLY A 444 -8.44 5.03 6.26
CA GLY A 444 -9.54 5.99 6.07
C GLY A 444 -10.77 5.63 6.88
N GLY A 445 -11.78 6.51 6.86
CA GLY A 445 -13.02 6.33 7.63
C GLY A 445 -14.05 5.40 6.97
N GLY A 446 -13.89 5.06 5.68
CA GLY A 446 -14.85 4.29 4.89
C GLY A 446 -14.26 3.01 4.29
N TRP A 447 -15.15 2.12 3.83
CA TRP A 447 -14.78 0.84 3.21
C TRP A 447 -13.93 1.00 1.95
N ALA A 448 -14.16 2.04 1.16
CA ALA A 448 -13.44 2.28 -0.09
C ALA A 448 -11.94 2.53 0.13
N ASP A 449 -11.57 3.16 1.24
CA ASP A 449 -10.17 3.45 1.56
C ASP A 449 -9.53 2.32 2.39
N ALA A 450 -10.35 1.68 3.22
CA ALA A 450 -9.88 0.71 4.21
C ALA A 450 -9.80 -0.72 3.69
N PHE A 451 -10.57 -1.10 2.65
CA PHE A 451 -10.64 -2.47 2.15
C PHE A 451 -10.07 -2.63 0.74
N ASP A 452 -9.12 -3.55 0.58
CA ASP A 452 -8.45 -3.84 -0.69
C ASP A 452 -8.46 -5.35 -0.96
N VAL A 453 -8.85 -5.74 -2.17
CA VAL A 453 -8.86 -7.14 -2.66
C VAL A 453 -7.84 -7.38 -3.78
N ALA A 454 -6.87 -6.48 -3.95
CA ALA A 454 -5.75 -6.66 -4.86
C ALA A 454 -4.96 -7.93 -4.53
N GLY A 455 -4.23 -8.43 -5.53
CA GLY A 455 -3.45 -9.67 -5.41
C GLY A 455 -4.22 -10.95 -5.76
N ASN A 456 -5.46 -10.85 -6.24
CA ASN A 456 -6.20 -12.00 -6.78
C ASN A 456 -6.24 -11.97 -8.32
N ALA A 457 -5.06 -11.92 -8.97
CA ALA A 457 -4.99 -11.96 -10.43
C ALA A 457 -5.46 -13.31 -10.98
N ALA A 458 -6.09 -13.32 -12.17
CA ALA A 458 -6.49 -14.56 -12.83
C ALA A 458 -5.25 -15.36 -13.27
N ALA A 459 -5.40 -16.68 -13.40
CA ALA A 459 -4.38 -17.49 -14.03
C ALA A 459 -4.07 -16.97 -15.45
N PRO A 460 -2.80 -16.98 -15.90
CA PRO A 460 -2.46 -16.79 -17.30
C PRO A 460 -3.15 -17.87 -18.13
N ALA A 461 -3.84 -17.45 -19.19
CA ALA A 461 -4.57 -18.34 -20.08
C ALA A 461 -3.61 -19.36 -20.73
N ALA A 462 -4.00 -20.64 -20.75
CA ALA A 462 -3.27 -21.66 -21.48
C ALA A 462 -3.41 -21.42 -23.00
N ASN A 463 -2.31 -21.56 -23.74
CA ASN A 463 -2.33 -21.40 -25.20
C ASN A 463 -3.20 -22.50 -25.84
N GLY A 464 -4.35 -22.13 -26.44
CA GLY A 464 -5.02 -22.91 -27.50
C GLY A 464 -6.20 -23.82 -27.13
N ARG A 465 -6.80 -23.73 -25.93
CA ARG A 465 -8.06 -24.44 -25.54
C ARG A 465 -8.93 -23.52 -24.66
N PRO A 466 -10.26 -23.76 -24.50
CA PRO A 466 -11.19 -22.74 -24.00
C PRO A 466 -10.78 -22.13 -22.65
N ASN A 467 -11.05 -20.84 -22.51
CA ASN A 467 -10.91 -20.01 -21.30
C ASN A 467 -11.75 -20.56 -20.13
N GLU A 468 -11.44 -21.76 -19.62
CA GLU A 468 -11.97 -22.19 -18.32
C GLU A 468 -11.35 -21.30 -17.24
N GLN A 469 -12.19 -20.65 -16.46
CA GLN A 469 -11.71 -19.89 -15.32
C GLN A 469 -11.32 -20.88 -14.22
N GLY A 470 -10.14 -20.69 -13.62
CA GLY A 470 -9.70 -21.50 -12.49
C GLY A 470 -10.75 -21.47 -11.37
N SER A 471 -11.18 -22.64 -10.92
CA SER A 471 -12.22 -22.80 -9.88
C SER A 471 -11.76 -23.76 -8.80
N LEU A 472 -12.43 -23.77 -7.64
CA LEU A 472 -12.06 -24.64 -6.51
C LEU A 472 -11.89 -26.12 -6.93
N ALA A 473 -12.71 -26.60 -7.87
CA ALA A 473 -12.62 -27.96 -8.40
C ALA A 473 -11.29 -28.22 -9.15
N HIS A 474 -10.73 -27.21 -9.83
CA HIS A 474 -9.45 -27.33 -10.52
C HIS A 474 -8.29 -27.47 -9.52
N ALA A 475 -8.29 -26.70 -8.43
CA ALA A 475 -7.30 -26.87 -7.35
C ALA A 475 -7.44 -28.25 -6.67
N ALA A 476 -8.66 -28.73 -6.47
CA ALA A 476 -8.91 -30.03 -5.86
C ALA A 476 -8.38 -31.24 -6.67
N LEU A 477 -8.14 -31.11 -7.98
CA LEU A 477 -7.62 -32.21 -8.81
C LEU A 477 -6.22 -32.68 -8.40
N VAL A 478 -5.38 -31.75 -7.93
CA VAL A 478 -3.99 -32.05 -7.55
C VAL A 478 -3.86 -32.50 -6.11
N GLU A 479 -4.89 -32.30 -5.28
CA GLU A 479 -4.88 -32.72 -3.89
C GLU A 479 -5.27 -34.19 -3.75
N ALA A 480 -4.31 -35.01 -3.32
CA ALA A 480 -4.50 -36.47 -3.20
C ALA A 480 -5.73 -36.84 -2.33
N ARG A 481 -5.98 -36.08 -1.26
CA ARG A 481 -7.12 -36.31 -0.35
C ARG A 481 -8.49 -36.05 -0.99
N LEU A 482 -8.56 -35.20 -2.03
CA LEU A 482 -9.81 -34.82 -2.70
C LEU A 482 -10.09 -35.66 -3.95
N ARG A 483 -9.24 -36.66 -4.24
CA ARG A 483 -9.38 -37.55 -5.40
C ARG A 483 -10.75 -38.24 -5.47
N GLY A 484 -11.39 -38.51 -4.32
CA GLY A 484 -12.73 -39.09 -4.26
C GLY A 484 -13.84 -38.21 -4.85
N HIS A 485 -13.59 -36.92 -5.12
CA HIS A 485 -14.56 -36.01 -5.74
C HIS A 485 -14.57 -36.06 -7.27
N PHE A 486 -13.74 -36.89 -7.90
CA PHE A 486 -13.56 -36.91 -9.34
C PHE A 486 -13.73 -38.31 -9.93
N TRP A 487 -14.48 -38.38 -11.01
CA TRP A 487 -14.51 -39.55 -11.90
C TRP A 487 -13.96 -39.16 -13.27
N PHE A 488 -12.79 -39.69 -13.63
CA PHE A 488 -12.10 -39.34 -14.86
C PHE A 488 -12.56 -40.21 -16.03
N LEU A 489 -12.95 -39.55 -17.12
CA LEU A 489 -13.34 -40.16 -18.39
C LEU A 489 -12.27 -39.82 -19.44
N PRO A 490 -11.44 -40.79 -19.86
CA PRO A 490 -10.39 -40.54 -20.87
C PRO A 490 -11.00 -40.34 -22.26
N GLY A 491 -10.38 -39.48 -23.08
CA GLY A 491 -10.78 -39.26 -24.47
C GLY A 491 -11.81 -38.13 -24.66
N GLU A 492 -12.04 -37.78 -25.93
CA GLU A 492 -12.93 -36.67 -26.32
C GLU A 492 -14.35 -37.14 -26.69
N ASP A 493 -14.68 -38.42 -26.55
CA ASP A 493 -16.00 -39.00 -26.90
C ASP A 493 -17.17 -38.19 -26.32
N GLU A 494 -18.17 -37.85 -27.14
CA GLU A 494 -19.33 -37.09 -26.69
C GLU A 494 -20.22 -37.95 -25.79
N VAL A 495 -20.11 -37.73 -24.47
CA VAL A 495 -21.03 -38.31 -23.48
C VAL A 495 -22.17 -37.32 -23.24
N THR A 496 -23.39 -37.73 -23.59
CA THR A 496 -24.60 -36.91 -23.44
C THR A 496 -24.84 -36.55 -21.97
N GLY A 497 -25.15 -35.27 -21.70
CA GLY A 497 -25.50 -34.79 -20.36
C GLY A 497 -24.32 -34.31 -19.52
N LEU A 498 -23.09 -34.32 -20.05
CA LEU A 498 -21.94 -33.65 -19.46
C LEU A 498 -21.86 -32.18 -19.92
N VAL A 499 -21.63 -31.26 -18.99
CA VAL A 499 -21.43 -29.83 -19.28
C VAL A 499 -20.22 -29.30 -18.51
N PRO A 500 -19.45 -28.35 -19.07
CA PRO A 500 -18.38 -27.69 -18.33
C PRO A 500 -18.90 -27.07 -17.03
N LEU A 501 -18.07 -27.09 -15.99
CA LEU A 501 -18.46 -26.61 -14.65
C LEU A 501 -18.94 -25.15 -14.66
N ASP A 502 -18.32 -24.27 -15.43
CA ASP A 502 -18.68 -22.85 -15.50
C ASP A 502 -20.08 -22.69 -16.12
N SER A 503 -20.35 -23.38 -17.24
CA SER A 503 -21.67 -23.40 -17.88
C SER A 503 -22.74 -24.02 -16.99
N TRP A 504 -22.38 -25.05 -16.20
CA TRP A 504 -23.29 -25.65 -15.22
C TRP A 504 -23.70 -24.63 -14.13
N GLN A 505 -22.77 -23.80 -13.66
CA GLN A 505 -23.03 -22.82 -12.60
C GLN A 505 -23.98 -21.71 -13.06
N GLU A 506 -23.90 -21.31 -14.32
CA GLU A 506 -24.76 -20.28 -14.92
C GLU A 506 -26.14 -20.82 -15.33
N ALA A 507 -26.28 -22.14 -15.47
CA ALA A 507 -27.52 -22.76 -15.89
C ALA A 507 -28.65 -22.63 -14.85
N PRO A 508 -29.93 -22.57 -15.27
CA PRO A 508 -31.07 -22.61 -14.36
C PRO A 508 -31.16 -23.95 -13.61
N ASP A 509 -31.83 -23.95 -12.46
CA ASP A 509 -31.92 -25.10 -11.55
C ASP A 509 -32.43 -26.39 -12.23
N GLU A 510 -33.36 -26.27 -13.18
CA GLU A 510 -33.93 -27.39 -13.93
C GLU A 510 -32.89 -28.07 -14.83
N ALA A 511 -32.07 -27.27 -15.53
CA ALA A 511 -30.99 -27.75 -16.37
C ALA A 511 -29.89 -28.39 -15.51
N ARG A 512 -29.50 -27.74 -14.40
CA ARG A 512 -28.51 -28.28 -13.46
C ARG A 512 -28.85 -29.66 -12.90
N ARG A 513 -30.15 -29.96 -12.73
CA ARG A 513 -30.62 -31.29 -12.27
C ARG A 513 -30.53 -32.39 -13.33
N ARG A 514 -30.43 -32.03 -14.62
CA ARG A 514 -30.41 -32.96 -15.76
C ARG A 514 -29.01 -33.16 -16.36
N THR A 515 -28.03 -32.41 -15.89
CA THR A 515 -26.66 -32.43 -16.42
C THR A 515 -25.63 -32.62 -15.31
N LEU A 516 -24.50 -33.27 -15.62
CA LEU A 516 -23.38 -33.45 -14.72
C LEU A 516 -22.22 -32.50 -15.08
N PRO A 517 -21.66 -31.78 -14.10
CA PRO A 517 -20.54 -30.89 -14.34
C PRO A 517 -19.22 -31.67 -14.48
N PHE A 518 -18.34 -31.20 -15.36
CA PHE A 518 -16.96 -31.69 -15.47
C PHE A 518 -15.96 -30.53 -15.59
N VAL A 519 -14.69 -30.83 -15.34
CA VAL A 519 -13.53 -29.96 -15.65
C VAL A 519 -12.56 -30.72 -16.55
N TRP A 520 -11.81 -30.02 -17.41
CA TRP A 520 -10.79 -30.67 -18.22
C TRP A 520 -9.55 -30.99 -17.40
N ALA A 521 -9.09 -32.24 -17.49
CA ALA A 521 -7.92 -32.70 -16.77
C ALA A 521 -7.04 -33.61 -17.63
N ARG A 522 -5.77 -33.70 -17.24
CA ARG A 522 -4.79 -34.64 -17.77
C ARG A 522 -4.49 -35.70 -16.72
N ASP A 523 -4.43 -36.95 -17.13
CA ASP A 523 -3.98 -38.04 -16.25
C ASP A 523 -2.45 -38.17 -16.20
N ALA A 524 -1.99 -39.21 -15.51
CA ALA A 524 -0.57 -39.44 -15.32
C ALA A 524 0.21 -39.82 -16.57
N ASP A 525 -0.48 -40.44 -17.53
CA ASP A 525 0.08 -40.88 -18.81
C ASP A 525 0.05 -39.75 -19.84
N GLY A 526 -0.52 -38.60 -19.48
CA GLY A 526 -0.62 -37.42 -20.33
C GLY A 526 -1.91 -37.38 -21.16
N THR A 527 -2.83 -38.32 -20.95
CA THR A 527 -4.11 -38.38 -21.65
C THR A 527 -5.04 -37.27 -21.16
N VAL A 528 -5.59 -36.50 -22.08
CA VAL A 528 -6.58 -35.46 -21.77
C VAL A 528 -7.97 -36.10 -21.73
N GLY A 529 -8.77 -35.71 -20.74
CA GLY A 529 -10.12 -36.22 -20.55
C GLY A 529 -10.97 -35.31 -19.68
N ARG A 530 -12.19 -35.75 -19.39
CA ARG A 530 -13.17 -35.01 -18.58
C ARG A 530 -13.20 -35.59 -17.18
N ALA A 531 -12.91 -34.78 -16.17
CA ALA A 531 -13.08 -35.15 -14.77
C ALA A 531 -14.46 -34.72 -14.29
N VAL A 532 -15.40 -35.67 -14.21
CA VAL A 532 -16.76 -35.44 -13.69
C VAL A 532 -16.66 -35.15 -12.19
N VAL A 533 -17.29 -34.06 -11.75
CA VAL A 533 -17.15 -33.51 -10.40
C VAL A 533 -18.35 -33.91 -9.54
N THR A 534 -18.13 -34.33 -8.29
CA THR A 534 -19.25 -34.63 -7.39
C THR A 534 -20.06 -33.38 -7.05
N ARG A 535 -21.32 -33.59 -6.65
CA ARG A 535 -22.23 -32.51 -6.28
C ARG A 535 -21.71 -31.64 -5.14
N GLU A 536 -21.03 -32.26 -4.16
CA GLU A 536 -20.43 -31.56 -3.03
C GLU A 536 -19.34 -30.58 -3.48
N MET A 537 -18.38 -31.04 -4.28
CA MET A 537 -17.30 -30.19 -4.81
C MET A 537 -17.85 -29.11 -5.75
N THR A 538 -18.87 -29.44 -6.54
CA THR A 538 -19.59 -28.47 -7.38
C THR A 538 -20.23 -27.35 -6.55
N GLN A 539 -20.90 -27.70 -5.44
CA GLN A 539 -21.50 -26.72 -4.53
C GLN A 539 -20.44 -25.89 -3.80
N ALA A 540 -19.32 -26.50 -3.40
CA ALA A 540 -18.20 -25.82 -2.79
C ALA A 540 -17.58 -24.78 -3.75
N ALA A 541 -17.33 -25.17 -5.01
CA ALA A 541 -16.82 -24.26 -6.04
C ALA A 541 -17.78 -23.08 -6.30
N ALA A 542 -19.08 -23.36 -6.45
CA ALA A 542 -20.08 -22.31 -6.62
C ALA A 542 -20.18 -21.38 -5.39
N GLY A 543 -19.99 -21.92 -4.17
CA GLY A 543 -19.91 -21.15 -2.94
C GLY A 543 -18.70 -20.23 -2.89
N GLN A 544 -17.53 -20.72 -3.31
CA GLN A 544 -16.29 -19.93 -3.42
C GLN A 544 -16.45 -18.77 -4.40
N ALA A 545 -17.03 -19.03 -5.57
CA ALA A 545 -17.29 -18.01 -6.58
C ALA A 545 -18.24 -16.91 -6.08
N ARG A 546 -19.31 -17.29 -5.36
CA ARG A 546 -20.22 -16.32 -4.72
C ARG A 546 -19.51 -15.48 -3.66
N TRP A 547 -18.71 -16.12 -2.81
CA TRP A 547 -17.95 -15.40 -1.78
C TRP A 547 -16.97 -14.40 -2.39
N TRP A 548 -16.24 -14.80 -3.44
CA TRP A 548 -15.35 -13.90 -4.16
C TRP A 548 -16.08 -12.69 -4.74
N ARG A 549 -17.24 -12.91 -5.36
CA ARG A 549 -18.09 -11.81 -5.85
C ARG A 549 -18.48 -10.85 -4.74
N SER A 550 -18.88 -11.36 -3.57
CA SER A 550 -19.22 -10.51 -2.43
C SER A 550 -18.04 -9.66 -1.94
N LEU A 551 -16.82 -10.21 -1.92
CA LEU A 551 -15.63 -9.43 -1.54
C LEU A 551 -15.33 -8.32 -2.55
N ARG A 552 -15.47 -8.59 -3.86
CA ARG A 552 -15.30 -7.58 -4.90
C ARG A 552 -16.31 -6.46 -4.75
N GLU A 553 -17.59 -6.81 -4.56
CA GLU A 553 -18.65 -5.83 -4.33
C GLU A 553 -18.37 -4.94 -3.10
N LEU A 554 -17.84 -5.53 -2.02
CA LEU A 554 -17.42 -4.81 -0.80
C LEU A 554 -16.22 -3.89 -1.03
N ALA A 555 -15.28 -4.28 -1.88
CA ALA A 555 -14.14 -3.45 -2.30
C ALA A 555 -14.53 -2.37 -3.33
N GLY A 556 -15.81 -2.33 -3.76
CA GLY A 556 -16.28 -1.42 -4.79
C GLY A 556 -15.99 -1.89 -6.22
N GLU A 557 -15.41 -3.07 -6.41
CA GLU A 557 -15.25 -3.70 -7.72
C GLU A 557 -16.54 -4.37 -8.19
N ASP A 558 -16.88 -4.24 -9.48
CA ASP A 558 -18.07 -4.83 -10.11
C ASP A 558 -19.38 -4.63 -9.30
N ASN A 559 -19.48 -3.49 -8.62
CA ASN A 559 -20.59 -3.22 -7.70
C ASN A 559 -21.89 -2.96 -8.49
N PRO A 560 -22.95 -3.78 -8.31
CA PRO A 560 -24.18 -3.63 -9.08
C PRO A 560 -24.95 -2.35 -8.76
N TYR A 561 -24.81 -1.80 -7.56
CA TYR A 561 -25.41 -0.51 -7.20
C TYR A 561 -24.72 0.65 -7.91
N ALA A 562 -23.38 0.62 -7.98
CA ALA A 562 -22.62 1.61 -8.75
C ALA A 562 -22.95 1.53 -10.24
N ALA A 563 -23.01 0.33 -10.81
CA ALA A 563 -23.38 0.13 -12.21
C ALA A 563 -24.80 0.65 -12.53
N ARG A 564 -25.77 0.42 -11.63
CA ARG A 564 -27.13 0.97 -11.77
C ARG A 564 -27.15 2.49 -11.67
N ALA A 565 -26.43 3.06 -10.72
CA ALA A 565 -26.35 4.51 -10.54
C ALA A 565 -25.72 5.19 -11.77
N VAL A 566 -24.64 4.62 -12.32
CA VAL A 566 -24.01 5.08 -13.56
C VAL A 566 -24.99 4.95 -14.74
N ALA A 567 -25.65 3.80 -14.90
CA ALA A 567 -26.61 3.61 -15.98
C ALA A 567 -27.79 4.59 -15.91
N GLU A 568 -28.31 4.87 -14.71
CA GLU A 568 -29.38 5.86 -14.50
C GLU A 568 -28.91 7.28 -14.80
N ALA A 569 -27.70 7.66 -14.36
CA ALA A 569 -27.09 8.95 -14.64
C ALA A 569 -26.84 9.14 -16.15
N THR A 570 -26.26 8.15 -16.82
CA THR A 570 -26.04 8.16 -18.27
C THR A 570 -27.37 8.28 -19.02
N ALA A 571 -28.39 7.50 -18.64
CA ALA A 571 -29.71 7.58 -19.27
C ALA A 571 -30.39 8.95 -19.06
N ARG A 572 -30.13 9.62 -17.92
CA ARG A 572 -30.60 10.99 -17.69
C ARG A 572 -29.88 11.99 -18.58
N LEU A 573 -28.54 11.92 -18.65
CA LEU A 573 -27.75 12.80 -19.52
C LEU A 573 -28.12 12.63 -20.99
N GLU A 574 -28.34 11.41 -21.45
CA GLU A 574 -28.80 11.13 -22.82
C GLU A 574 -30.17 11.73 -23.11
N ARG A 575 -31.11 11.69 -22.15
CA ARG A 575 -32.43 12.34 -22.29
C ARG A 575 -32.32 13.86 -22.34
N ASP A 576 -31.51 14.45 -21.47
CA ASP A 576 -31.32 15.90 -21.39
C ASP A 576 -30.64 16.41 -22.68
N ALA A 577 -29.59 15.72 -23.16
CA ALA A 577 -28.94 16.02 -24.43
C ALA A 577 -29.84 15.82 -25.65
N ALA A 578 -30.70 14.80 -25.64
CA ALA A 578 -31.69 14.60 -26.70
C ALA A 578 -32.75 15.71 -26.72
N ALA A 579 -33.18 16.20 -25.55
CA ALA A 579 -34.11 17.31 -25.43
C ALA A 579 -33.50 18.62 -25.93
N GLU A 580 -32.27 18.94 -25.52
CA GLU A 580 -31.53 20.13 -26.00
C GLU A 580 -31.32 20.08 -27.52
N ARG A 581 -30.92 18.93 -28.06
CA ARG A 581 -30.78 18.75 -29.51
C ARG A 581 -32.10 18.95 -30.24
N ALA A 582 -33.21 18.47 -29.69
CA ALA A 582 -34.54 18.66 -30.28
C ALA A 582 -34.95 20.15 -30.26
N GLU A 583 -34.62 20.89 -29.20
CA GLU A 583 -34.89 22.32 -29.08
C GLU A 583 -34.07 23.14 -30.10
N LEU A 584 -32.77 22.87 -30.21
CA LEU A 584 -31.90 23.52 -31.19
C LEU A 584 -32.32 23.24 -32.64
N LEU A 585 -32.74 22.00 -32.93
CA LEU A 585 -33.27 21.66 -34.25
C LEU A 585 -34.56 22.41 -34.53
N ALA A 586 -35.46 22.52 -33.56
CA ALA A 586 -36.70 23.28 -33.71
C ALA A 586 -36.42 24.78 -33.89
N GLU A 587 -35.44 25.36 -33.20
CA GLU A 587 -35.03 26.75 -33.38
C GLU A 587 -34.46 26.99 -34.78
N ARG A 588 -33.50 26.16 -35.21
CA ARG A 588 -32.92 26.23 -36.55
C ARG A 588 -33.99 26.08 -37.63
N ASP A 589 -34.95 25.18 -37.45
CA ASP A 589 -36.03 24.99 -38.42
C ASP A 589 -36.97 26.22 -38.47
N ARG A 590 -37.21 26.91 -37.33
CA ARG A 590 -37.90 28.21 -37.30
C ARG A 590 -37.10 29.29 -38.02
N GLU A 591 -35.79 29.36 -37.83
CA GLU A 591 -34.91 30.32 -38.52
C GLU A 591 -34.92 30.10 -40.04
N VAL A 592 -34.75 28.85 -40.47
CA VAL A 592 -34.77 28.46 -41.90
C VAL A 592 -36.14 28.79 -42.51
N GLN A 593 -37.23 28.52 -41.80
CA GLN A 593 -38.57 28.84 -42.28
C GLN A 593 -38.78 30.35 -42.37
N GLY A 594 -38.35 31.12 -41.37
CA GLY A 594 -38.39 32.58 -41.40
C GLY A 594 -37.59 33.17 -42.57
N ALA A 595 -36.40 32.63 -42.86
CA ALA A 595 -35.59 33.04 -44.00
C ALA A 595 -36.27 32.70 -45.35
N ARG A 596 -36.93 31.54 -45.45
CA ARG A 596 -37.71 31.17 -46.65
C ARG A 596 -38.90 32.09 -46.87
N ASP A 597 -39.64 32.41 -45.82
CA ASP A 597 -40.80 33.30 -45.91
C ASP A 597 -40.37 34.73 -46.33
N GLN A 598 -39.25 35.22 -45.78
CA GLN A 598 -38.65 36.51 -46.19
C GLN A 598 -38.19 36.49 -47.65
N ALA A 599 -37.48 35.44 -48.08
CA ALA A 599 -37.04 35.30 -49.46
C ALA A 599 -38.23 35.22 -50.44
N THR A 600 -39.31 34.52 -50.05
CA THR A 600 -40.54 34.43 -50.85
C THR A 600 -41.22 35.79 -50.95
N ALA A 601 -41.32 36.54 -49.85
CA ALA A 601 -41.88 37.89 -49.85
C ALA A 601 -41.04 38.88 -50.71
N ALA A 602 -39.71 38.80 -50.62
CA ALA A 602 -38.81 39.60 -51.44
C ALA A 602 -38.95 39.29 -52.94
N ALA A 603 -38.96 38.00 -53.31
CA ALA A 603 -39.14 37.57 -54.69
C ALA A 603 -40.50 37.98 -55.28
N LEU A 604 -41.59 37.88 -54.50
CA LEU A 604 -42.91 38.39 -54.90
C LEU A 604 -42.90 39.91 -55.07
N GLY A 605 -42.21 40.64 -54.20
CA GLY A 605 -42.01 42.08 -54.30
C GLY A 605 -41.21 42.50 -55.55
N ASP A 606 -40.17 41.75 -55.89
CA ASP A 606 -39.35 41.98 -57.09
C ASP A 606 -40.12 41.63 -58.38
N LEU A 607 -40.89 40.54 -58.38
CA LEU A 607 -41.80 40.21 -59.47
C LEU A 607 -42.86 41.28 -59.68
N ALA A 608 -43.46 41.79 -58.60
CA ALA A 608 -44.40 42.90 -58.68
C ALA A 608 -43.73 44.15 -59.28
N ARG A 609 -42.48 44.45 -58.88
CA ARG A 609 -41.70 45.57 -59.44
C ARG A 609 -41.37 45.38 -60.92
N ALA A 610 -40.99 44.17 -61.33
CA ALA A 610 -40.69 43.85 -62.73
C ALA A 610 -41.94 43.93 -63.61
N LEU A 611 -43.09 43.43 -63.14
CA LEU A 611 -44.37 43.52 -63.85
C LEU A 611 -44.87 44.97 -63.97
N LEU A 612 -44.53 45.83 -63.02
CA LEU A 612 -44.88 47.26 -63.05
C LEU A 612 -43.89 48.12 -63.86
N ASN A 613 -42.68 47.63 -64.18
CA ASN A 613 -41.61 48.37 -64.88
C ASN A 613 -41.12 47.71 -66.18
N LEU A 614 -41.97 46.95 -66.88
CA LEU A 614 -41.58 46.32 -68.14
C LEU A 614 -41.65 47.34 -69.29
N ASP A 615 -40.49 47.85 -69.70
CA ASP A 615 -40.30 48.39 -71.07
C ASP A 615 -38.96 47.95 -71.69
N LEU A 616 -39.09 47.57 -72.95
CA LEU A 616 -38.22 46.74 -73.80
C LEU A 616 -36.87 47.37 -74.18
N ALA A 617 -35.80 46.56 -74.18
CA ALA A 617 -34.70 46.46 -75.17
C ALA A 617 -33.47 45.81 -74.50
N ALA A 618 -32.70 44.88 -75.06
CA ALA A 618 -32.63 44.31 -76.39
C ALA A 618 -31.98 42.91 -76.28
N VAL A 619 -32.44 42.01 -77.14
CA VAL A 619 -31.92 40.65 -77.33
C VAL A 619 -30.92 40.68 -78.47
N THR A 620 -29.66 40.33 -78.22
CA THR A 620 -28.78 39.57 -79.12
C THR A 620 -27.51 39.16 -78.37
N ASP A 621 -27.38 37.89 -77.99
CA ASP A 621 -26.21 37.11 -78.42
C ASP A 621 -26.48 35.60 -78.28
N THR A 622 -26.02 34.86 -79.28
CA THR A 622 -26.31 33.44 -79.53
C THR A 622 -25.20 32.53 -79.00
N SER A 623 -25.57 31.51 -78.22
CA SER A 623 -24.72 30.33 -77.98
C SER A 623 -25.59 29.05 -78.02
N PRO A 624 -25.10 27.93 -78.59
CA PRO A 624 -25.91 26.75 -78.95
C PRO A 624 -26.30 25.87 -77.74
N PRO A 625 -27.27 24.95 -77.90
CA PRO A 625 -28.10 24.46 -76.79
C PRO A 625 -27.35 23.53 -75.83
N ARG A 626 -27.39 23.89 -74.56
CA ARG A 626 -27.03 23.02 -73.43
C ARG A 626 -28.14 21.97 -73.27
N ARG A 627 -27.76 20.69 -73.39
CA ARG A 627 -28.61 19.52 -73.15
C ARG A 627 -29.30 19.63 -71.78
N PRO A 628 -30.61 19.33 -71.66
CA PRO A 628 -31.36 19.54 -70.42
C PRO A 628 -30.86 18.63 -69.29
N PRO A 629 -30.86 19.10 -68.03
CA PRO A 629 -30.71 18.21 -66.89
C PRO A 629 -32.05 17.50 -66.67
N GLN A 630 -32.09 16.20 -66.98
CA GLN A 630 -33.15 15.34 -66.48
C GLN A 630 -32.89 15.07 -65.01
N ALA A 631 -33.82 15.55 -64.18
CA ALA A 631 -34.02 15.05 -62.85
C ALA A 631 -34.56 13.62 -62.95
N ASP A 632 -33.86 12.70 -62.30
CA ASP A 632 -34.37 11.36 -62.01
C ASP A 632 -34.15 11.05 -60.53
N PRO A 633 -34.99 10.18 -59.96
CA PRO A 633 -35.59 10.40 -58.66
C PRO A 633 -34.94 9.57 -57.56
N VAL A 634 -35.30 9.92 -56.32
CA VAL A 634 -35.14 9.10 -55.13
C VAL A 634 -35.70 7.70 -55.37
N GLY A 635 -34.82 6.71 -55.35
CA GLY A 635 -35.14 5.28 -55.27
C GLY A 635 -34.44 4.67 -54.08
N ALA A 636 -35.19 4.43 -53.01
CA ALA A 636 -34.77 3.66 -51.85
C ALA A 636 -34.70 2.16 -52.19
N SER A 637 -33.61 1.47 -51.83
CA SER A 637 -33.61 0.43 -50.77
C SER A 637 -32.31 -0.38 -50.74
N ALA A 638 -31.63 -0.33 -49.57
CA ALA A 638 -30.87 -1.35 -48.83
C ALA A 638 -29.72 -2.16 -49.52
N PRO A 639 -28.75 -2.75 -48.76
CA PRO A 639 -28.53 -2.78 -47.30
C PRO A 639 -27.11 -2.32 -46.87
N ILE A 640 -27.00 -1.71 -45.67
CA ILE A 640 -25.70 -1.47 -45.03
C ILE A 640 -25.32 -2.74 -44.25
N ALA A 641 -24.23 -3.38 -44.68
CA ALA A 641 -23.53 -4.42 -43.93
C ALA A 641 -22.76 -3.79 -42.75
N PRO A 642 -22.62 -4.51 -41.63
CA PRO A 642 -22.26 -3.95 -40.34
C PRO A 642 -20.77 -3.63 -40.29
N SER A 643 -20.41 -2.38 -39.95
CA SER A 643 -19.04 -2.08 -39.53
C SER A 643 -18.92 -2.35 -38.04
N ALA A 644 -17.90 -3.14 -37.72
CA ALA A 644 -17.62 -3.73 -36.45
C ALA A 644 -17.55 -2.73 -35.29
N THR A 645 -18.13 -3.18 -34.18
CA THR A 645 -17.89 -2.85 -32.79
C THR A 645 -16.41 -2.55 -32.52
N ALA A 646 -16.11 -1.32 -32.11
CA ALA A 646 -14.87 -1.00 -31.43
C ALA A 646 -15.04 -1.34 -29.94
N GLU A 647 -14.25 -2.29 -29.46
CA GLU A 647 -14.07 -2.57 -28.04
C GLU A 647 -13.43 -1.36 -27.33
N PRO A 648 -13.79 -1.10 -26.06
CA PRO A 648 -13.20 -0.04 -25.28
C PRO A 648 -11.81 -0.48 -24.79
N SER A 649 -10.77 0.17 -25.34
CA SER A 649 -9.42 0.12 -24.80
C SER A 649 -9.33 1.00 -23.56
N ALA A 650 -8.99 0.37 -22.44
CA ALA A 650 -8.64 1.02 -21.19
C ALA A 650 -7.36 1.86 -21.39
N ALA A 651 -7.52 3.18 -21.33
CA ALA A 651 -6.41 4.11 -21.21
C ALA A 651 -6.17 4.39 -19.71
N VAL A 652 -4.93 4.15 -19.30
CA VAL A 652 -4.32 4.59 -18.06
C VAL A 652 -4.55 6.09 -17.90
N ALA A 653 -5.12 6.49 -16.76
CA ALA A 653 -5.18 7.89 -16.35
C ALA A 653 -3.75 8.38 -16.08
N ALA A 654 -3.18 9.07 -17.06
CA ALA A 654 -2.18 10.09 -16.82
C ALA A 654 -2.86 11.25 -16.06
N PRO A 655 -2.14 11.97 -15.18
CA PRO A 655 -2.72 13.07 -14.41
C PRO A 655 -3.35 14.09 -15.37
N GLU A 656 -4.55 14.56 -15.03
CA GLU A 656 -5.21 15.64 -15.77
C GLU A 656 -4.21 16.79 -15.95
N PRO A 657 -4.04 17.34 -17.16
CA PRO A 657 -3.38 18.62 -17.29
C PRO A 657 -4.24 19.60 -16.49
N ALA A 658 -3.63 20.24 -15.50
CA ALA A 658 -4.22 21.36 -14.79
C ALA A 658 -4.90 22.25 -15.83
N ALA A 659 -6.22 22.36 -15.74
CA ALA A 659 -6.91 23.46 -16.39
C ALA A 659 -6.19 24.74 -15.91
N ASP A 660 -5.76 25.58 -16.85
CA ASP A 660 -5.09 26.85 -16.58
C ASP A 660 -6.04 27.77 -15.78
N ALA A 661 -6.17 27.49 -14.49
CA ALA A 661 -6.64 28.43 -13.49
C ALA A 661 -5.46 29.38 -13.28
N VAL A 662 -5.59 30.59 -13.79
CA VAL A 662 -4.69 31.69 -13.48
C VAL A 662 -4.77 31.89 -11.96
N GLU A 663 -3.83 31.32 -11.21
CA GLU A 663 -3.78 31.49 -9.75
C GLU A 663 -3.57 32.97 -9.45
N GLU A 664 -4.63 33.62 -8.96
CA GLU A 664 -4.56 35.00 -8.47
C GLU A 664 -3.70 35.06 -7.20
N ALA A 665 -2.92 36.12 -7.04
CA ALA A 665 -2.09 36.29 -5.86
C ALA A 665 -2.95 36.41 -4.58
N PHE A 666 -2.63 35.66 -3.53
CA PHE A 666 -3.35 35.70 -2.26
C PHE A 666 -2.43 35.55 -1.05
N VAL A 667 -2.98 35.79 0.15
CA VAL A 667 -2.29 35.61 1.44
C VAL A 667 -3.16 34.73 2.33
N ASP A 668 -2.59 33.63 2.82
CA ASP A 668 -3.19 32.78 3.84
C ASP A 668 -3.24 33.51 5.18
N THR A 669 -4.25 34.37 5.29
CA THR A 669 -4.39 35.38 6.34
C THR A 669 -4.41 34.72 7.74
N ALA A 670 -4.95 33.50 7.85
CA ALA A 670 -4.98 32.72 9.08
C ALA A 670 -3.58 32.31 9.60
N LEU A 671 -2.57 32.21 8.73
CA LEU A 671 -1.20 31.82 9.07
C LEU A 671 -0.29 33.04 9.35
N CYS A 672 -0.80 34.26 9.19
CA CYS A 672 -0.01 35.48 9.35
C CYS A 672 0.45 35.70 10.81
N THR A 673 1.75 35.89 11.01
CA THR A 673 2.37 36.15 12.33
C THR A 673 2.60 37.63 12.65
N SER A 674 2.06 38.57 11.85
CA SER A 674 2.19 40.03 12.06
C SER A 674 3.64 40.58 12.14
N CYS A 675 4.60 39.95 11.44
CA CYS A 675 6.02 40.34 11.47
C CYS A 675 6.34 41.70 10.80
N ASN A 676 5.40 42.29 10.05
CA ASN A 676 5.51 43.57 9.32
C ASN A 676 6.47 43.59 8.11
N ASP A 677 7.09 42.48 7.73
CA ASP A 677 8.04 42.47 6.60
C ASP A 677 7.39 42.79 5.25
N CYS A 678 6.17 42.29 4.99
CA CYS A 678 5.43 42.57 3.77
C CYS A 678 4.85 44.00 3.72
N THR A 679 4.33 44.50 4.84
CA THR A 679 3.78 45.86 4.93
C THR A 679 4.86 46.94 4.90
N ASN A 680 6.06 46.66 5.41
CA ASN A 680 7.24 47.51 5.24
C ASN A 680 7.73 47.56 3.78
N LEU A 681 7.52 46.50 3.01
CA LEU A 681 7.90 46.44 1.60
C LEU A 681 6.98 47.30 0.72
N ASN A 682 5.66 47.18 0.91
CA ASN A 682 4.67 48.01 0.22
C ASN A 682 3.38 48.13 1.07
N PRO A 683 3.18 49.26 1.78
CA PRO A 683 2.04 49.44 2.68
C PRO A 683 0.71 49.71 1.97
N LEU A 684 0.71 49.83 0.63
CA LEU A 684 -0.50 49.98 -0.18
C LEU A 684 -0.97 48.64 -0.80
N LEU A 685 -0.04 47.69 -0.96
CA LEU A 685 -0.32 46.35 -1.47
C LEU A 685 -0.71 45.38 -0.36
N PHE A 686 -0.01 45.43 0.78
CA PHE A 686 -0.31 44.57 1.94
C PHE A 686 -0.94 45.41 3.05
N LEU A 687 -2.16 45.05 3.43
CA LEU A 687 -2.93 45.74 4.47
C LEU A 687 -3.22 44.79 5.62
N TYR A 688 -3.30 45.35 6.82
CA TYR A 688 -3.77 44.60 7.99
C TYR A 688 -5.26 44.76 8.16
N ASP A 689 -5.94 43.66 8.46
CA ASP A 689 -7.34 43.67 8.87
C ASP A 689 -7.50 44.07 10.35
N ALA A 690 -8.72 43.94 10.88
CA ALA A 690 -9.03 44.24 12.28
C ALA A 690 -8.30 43.32 13.28
N ASN A 691 -7.89 42.12 12.87
CA ASN A 691 -7.19 41.12 13.69
C ASN A 691 -5.66 41.21 13.54
N LYS A 692 -5.14 42.23 12.84
CA LYS A 692 -3.71 42.37 12.49
C LYS A 692 -3.18 41.26 11.59
N GLN A 693 -4.02 40.63 10.81
CA GLN A 693 -3.60 39.65 9.81
C GLN A 693 -3.45 40.31 8.44
N ALA A 694 -2.35 40.01 7.75
CA ALA A 694 -2.03 40.64 6.47
C ALA A 694 -2.91 40.02 5.37
N HIS A 695 -3.48 40.87 4.51
CA HIS A 695 -4.15 40.49 3.27
C HIS A 695 -3.69 41.40 2.14
N ILE A 696 -3.95 41.01 0.89
CA ILE A 696 -3.66 41.82 -0.29
C ILE A 696 -4.80 42.83 -0.48
N GLY A 697 -4.46 44.11 -0.53
CA GLY A 697 -5.37 45.20 -0.87
C GLY A 697 -5.53 45.34 -2.39
N ASP A 698 -5.17 46.50 -2.91
CA ASP A 698 -5.25 46.77 -4.36
C ASP A 698 -4.01 46.23 -5.08
N LEU A 699 -4.17 45.13 -5.81
CA LEU A 699 -3.11 44.52 -6.62
C LEU A 699 -2.45 45.53 -7.58
N SER A 700 -3.16 46.53 -8.09
CA SER A 700 -2.60 47.55 -9.00
C SER A 700 -1.53 48.44 -8.35
N ARG A 701 -1.45 48.45 -7.02
CA ARG A 701 -0.50 49.25 -6.24
C ARG A 701 0.85 48.56 -5.98
N GLY A 702 1.07 47.39 -6.55
CA GLY A 702 2.33 46.65 -6.45
C GLY A 702 2.75 46.00 -7.76
N THR A 703 4.03 45.66 -7.87
CA THR A 703 4.59 44.90 -9.00
C THR A 703 4.70 43.41 -8.67
N TYR A 704 4.73 42.53 -9.65
CA TYR A 704 4.91 41.08 -9.45
C TYR A 704 6.17 40.75 -8.64
N LEU A 705 7.29 41.44 -8.90
CA LEU A 705 8.52 41.29 -8.11
C LEU A 705 8.31 41.58 -6.62
N GLN A 706 7.44 42.53 -6.24
CA GLN A 706 7.16 42.84 -4.84
C GLN A 706 6.37 41.72 -4.14
N LEU A 707 5.49 41.02 -4.87
CA LEU A 707 4.79 39.84 -4.34
C LEU A 707 5.78 38.71 -4.06
N VAL A 708 6.69 38.43 -5.01
CA VAL A 708 7.72 37.38 -4.85
C VAL A 708 8.68 37.72 -3.71
N VAL A 709 9.15 38.97 -3.62
CA VAL A 709 10.04 39.39 -2.52
C VAL A 709 9.33 39.36 -1.17
N ALA A 710 8.02 39.66 -1.12
CA ALA A 710 7.25 39.53 0.12
C ALA A 710 7.11 38.06 0.55
N ALA A 711 6.86 37.15 -0.39
CA ALA A 711 6.79 35.70 -0.12
C ALA A 711 8.12 35.15 0.41
N GLU A 712 9.25 35.56 -0.19
CA GLU A 712 10.59 35.16 0.27
C GLU A 712 10.92 35.67 1.68
N LYS A 713 10.42 36.85 2.05
CA LYS A 713 10.66 37.47 3.36
C LYS A 713 9.68 37.02 4.44
N CYS A 714 8.56 36.40 4.08
CA CYS A 714 7.54 36.00 5.03
C CYS A 714 8.03 34.84 5.93
N PRO A 715 8.20 35.02 7.24
CA PRO A 715 8.63 33.94 8.14
C PRO A 715 7.63 32.79 8.20
N ALA A 716 6.33 33.11 8.04
CA ALA A 716 5.24 32.15 8.04
C ALA A 716 4.97 31.51 6.67
N ARG A 717 5.63 31.98 5.59
CA ARG A 717 5.45 31.54 4.21
C ARG A 717 3.98 31.50 3.74
N CYS A 718 3.18 32.47 4.18
CA CYS A 718 1.74 32.52 3.92
C CYS A 718 1.35 33.46 2.76
N ILE A 719 2.29 33.83 1.88
CA ILE A 719 2.05 34.75 0.76
C ILE A 719 2.30 33.99 -0.55
N HIS A 720 1.29 33.96 -1.41
CA HIS A 720 1.29 33.24 -2.69
C HIS A 720 1.26 34.26 -3.83
N PRO A 721 2.39 34.48 -4.55
CA PRO A 721 2.47 35.50 -5.60
C PRO A 721 1.58 35.29 -6.82
N GLY A 722 1.10 34.06 -7.06
CA GLY A 722 0.27 33.69 -8.20
C GLY A 722 0.98 33.83 -9.55
N ALA A 723 0.18 33.91 -10.61
CA ALA A 723 0.64 34.17 -11.97
C ALA A 723 0.94 35.68 -12.19
N PRO A 724 1.95 36.03 -13.01
CA PRO A 724 2.24 37.42 -13.34
C PRO A 724 1.11 38.04 -14.17
N ARG A 725 0.83 39.33 -13.93
CA ARG A 725 -0.21 40.05 -14.67
C ARG A 725 0.24 40.42 -16.08
N PRO A 726 -0.67 40.41 -17.08
CA PRO A 726 -0.36 40.83 -18.43
C PRO A 726 0.18 42.27 -18.47
N GLY A 727 1.41 42.45 -18.93
CA GLY A 727 2.06 43.77 -19.06
C GLY A 727 2.93 44.23 -17.88
N ASP A 728 3.15 43.39 -16.86
CA ASP A 728 4.07 43.72 -15.76
C ASP A 728 5.54 43.58 -16.21
N ALA A 729 6.24 44.71 -16.34
CA ALA A 729 7.64 44.75 -16.76
C ALA A 729 8.62 44.08 -15.77
N THR A 730 8.18 43.76 -14.55
CA THR A 730 9.00 43.10 -13.51
C THR A 730 8.90 41.57 -13.52
N ALA A 731 7.99 40.99 -14.33
CA ALA A 731 7.81 39.55 -14.47
C ALA A 731 8.82 38.95 -15.46
N THR A 732 10.10 38.89 -15.08
CA THR A 732 11.11 38.15 -15.85
C THR A 732 11.01 36.65 -15.59
N ALA A 733 11.54 35.82 -16.49
CA ALA A 733 11.57 34.36 -16.32
C ALA A 733 12.20 33.93 -14.98
N ASP A 734 13.24 34.63 -14.54
CA ASP A 734 13.90 34.38 -13.25
C ASP A 734 12.99 34.67 -12.04
N VAL A 735 12.15 35.70 -12.12
CA VAL A 735 11.22 36.08 -11.05
C VAL A 735 10.05 35.09 -10.97
N VAL A 736 9.56 34.62 -12.12
CA VAL A 736 8.53 33.56 -12.18
C VAL A 736 9.07 32.24 -11.62
N ALA A 737 10.31 31.87 -11.92
CA ALA A 737 10.94 30.67 -11.36
C ALA A 737 11.12 30.75 -9.83
N ARG A 738 11.34 31.95 -9.27
CA ARG A 738 11.39 32.17 -7.81
C ARG A 738 10.02 32.05 -7.16
N ALA A 739 8.97 32.51 -7.83
CA ALA A 739 7.59 32.43 -7.34
C ALA A 739 7.07 30.99 -7.23
N ALA A 740 7.51 30.09 -8.11
CA ALA A 740 7.05 28.70 -8.20
C ALA A 740 7.27 27.84 -6.92
N LYS A 741 8.02 28.34 -5.93
CA LYS A 741 8.20 27.67 -4.63
C LYS A 741 7.17 28.11 -3.58
N PHE A 742 6.41 29.15 -3.88
CA PHE A 742 5.46 29.81 -2.97
C PHE A 742 4.03 29.80 -3.52
N ASN A 743 3.84 29.55 -4.82
CA ASN A 743 2.56 29.10 -5.37
C ASN A 743 2.48 27.60 -5.14
#